data_AF-A0A9P7GKL1-F1
#
_entry.id   AF-A0A9P7GKL1-F1
#
_cell.length_a   1.000
_cell.length_b   1.000
_cell.length_c   1.000
_cell.angle_alpha   90.00
_cell.angle_beta   90.00
_cell.angle_gamma   90.00
#
_symmetry.space_group_name_H-M   'P 1'
#
loop_
_entity.id
_entity.type
_entity.pdbx_description
1 polymer ?
#
loop_
_entity_poly.entity_id
_entity_poly.type
_entity_poly.pdbx_seq_one_letter_code
_entity_poly.pdbx_strand_id
1 'polypeptide(L)'
;MPARKSHDRPQATISAFFQPSQRSSSGKRAASPIHIDMSDEDERPAKKARRSETAYQSPEPLALYREGPASQRRFNGASPDKLESSFPPRQRTDAEIAAARERREAFKKKLLLDNNPFLRNRSVQPEPEPESHKAQGADSTDEDSDNAFKELSLMFSNTSKARGKTKKAVPATAAKKVKNPPVLGPSGESYTPLEIQVLQLKSENPGTVLMIEVGYKYKFFGDDAKVAAKELGMVAFTDRNFVVASIPSHRRDIHLKKYEDTKIYVHDIDSVDDLERYSPPPFLCLIEETKPGTTGEVSVGMITICPSTGDVVWDDFEDTLMRIELEFDNSNNMDKDETCSYTTNRVTSTEEWTFCPNYENVKPLYWVGIPHSLTSLVMLTAVVCSTSSSGDKIRIEHFEKAMSYVDAFQLVSDFYTNKTKAAIASENFKSGRLMAEVADFPKRVVIALAHAIQHLSSFSIADAFLETQFFNKFTTKAHMLLAANTLTNLEIYRNETDQSVKGSLLWVLDRTKTKFGARLLRSWIGRPLVDKRQAEPTLVLQDRVDAVEEIIESSSGKLATLRQILHRLPDLAKGLCRIQYGQCTPKELAALLPAFNKIALAFDQVGAPADVGFRSNLLNEIIFSLPKLKEPLKGLMDAVILKKAAEDKKAEMWAEPERYPKITDAEMAIQHVEVELDDQLKAIRKLLKMPSLKWTSVMGDEYLVEVKKSDNRPIPDHWVNHSKTKFYARYQPPVVRQKLEERSQYQETLQAESNAAFSSFLEEIASNHYSILRDAVNKLAIADCLLSLALVALQENYVRPTFTDDDSLEIVDGRHPMVEALRPDPFVANTILMGGSKPRSKIITGPNMGGKSSCVRMIGLIAIMAQIGSYVPAASVKLGLLDSVLTRMGASDDLARGRSTFMVEMSETSEILHSATSKSLVILDELGRGTSTFDGVSDTSLSS
;
A
#
# COMPACT_ATOMS: atom_id res chain seq x y z
N MET A 1 44.56 65.45 54.92
CA MET A 1 43.99 66.00 53.65
C MET A 1 45.14 66.32 52.70
N PRO A 2 44.92 66.39 51.36
CA PRO A 2 43.67 66.17 50.61
C PRO A 2 43.80 65.17 49.42
N ALA A 3 42.73 65.09 48.60
CA ALA A 3 42.72 64.73 47.17
C ALA A 3 42.92 63.26 46.68
N ARG A 4 41.84 62.48 46.77
CA ARG A 4 41.29 61.56 45.73
C ARG A 4 42.22 60.97 44.64
N LYS A 5 42.45 59.65 44.69
CA LYS A 5 41.79 58.61 43.86
C LYS A 5 42.27 57.23 44.34
N SER A 6 41.37 56.25 44.49
CA SER A 6 41.67 54.98 45.17
C SER A 6 41.54 53.73 44.27
N HIS A 7 42.27 52.70 44.69
CA HIS A 7 42.30 51.31 44.24
C HIS A 7 40.90 50.62 44.32
N ASP A 8 40.62 49.47 43.69
CA ASP A 8 41.47 48.26 43.65
C ASP A 8 41.47 47.36 42.41
N ARG A 9 42.40 46.39 42.42
CA ARG A 9 42.61 45.24 41.50
C ARG A 9 42.37 43.92 42.29
N PRO A 10 42.59 42.67 41.79
CA PRO A 10 43.08 42.21 40.47
C PRO A 10 42.28 41.03 39.85
N GLN A 11 42.73 40.52 38.68
CA GLN A 11 42.73 39.08 38.37
C GLN A 11 43.77 38.76 37.27
N ALA A 12 44.53 37.66 37.41
CA ALA A 12 45.48 37.16 36.41
C ALA A 12 45.87 35.68 36.62
N THR A 13 45.24 34.79 35.83
CA THR A 13 45.83 33.65 35.07
C THR A 13 46.84 32.62 35.64
N ILE A 14 46.52 31.34 35.31
CA ILE A 14 47.39 30.28 34.73
C ILE A 14 48.05 29.20 35.63
N SER A 15 48.19 28.00 35.03
CA SER A 15 48.73 26.71 35.48
C SER A 15 47.82 25.90 36.43
N ALA A 16 47.22 24.76 36.08
CA ALA A 16 47.70 23.48 35.48
C ALA A 16 48.23 22.47 36.52
N PHE A 17 47.83 21.19 36.41
CA PHE A 17 48.66 19.96 36.48
C PHE A 17 47.81 18.66 36.56
N PHE A 18 48.00 17.75 35.59
CA PHE A 18 47.99 16.26 35.68
C PHE A 18 46.76 15.42 36.14
N GLN A 19 46.47 14.38 35.33
CA GLN A 19 45.86 13.08 35.70
C GLN A 19 46.98 12.09 36.16
N PRO A 20 46.82 10.73 36.30
CA PRO A 20 45.64 9.84 36.27
C PRO A 20 45.62 8.68 37.33
N SER A 21 44.59 7.81 37.29
CA SER A 21 44.65 6.34 37.61
C SER A 21 44.89 5.87 39.08
N GLN A 22 44.78 4.59 39.48
CA GLN A 22 43.84 3.47 39.19
C GLN A 22 43.86 2.41 40.34
N ARG A 23 42.80 1.59 40.43
CA ARG A 23 42.68 0.19 40.96
C ARG A 23 43.73 -0.40 41.94
N SER A 24 43.26 -1.07 43.01
CA SER A 24 43.36 -2.55 43.21
C SER A 24 42.75 -3.00 44.56
N SER A 25 43.02 -4.23 45.06
CA SER A 25 42.12 -4.98 45.96
C SER A 25 42.78 -5.91 47.00
N SER A 26 42.05 -6.21 48.11
CA SER A 26 41.70 -7.58 48.60
C SER A 26 41.76 -7.85 50.13
N GLY A 27 40.77 -8.62 50.63
CA GLY A 27 40.81 -9.42 51.89
C GLY A 27 40.50 -8.73 53.24
N LYS A 28 40.16 -9.43 54.34
CA LYS A 28 39.46 -10.74 54.55
C LYS A 28 39.19 -11.02 56.07
N ARG A 29 37.96 -11.40 56.47
CA ARG A 29 37.53 -11.99 57.80
C ARG A 29 37.66 -11.10 59.07
N ALA A 30 37.03 -11.37 60.23
CA ALA A 30 35.74 -12.02 60.60
C ALA A 30 35.36 -11.87 62.12
N ALA A 31 34.06 -11.83 62.43
CA ALA A 31 33.33 -12.32 63.64
C ALA A 31 33.59 -11.82 65.11
N SER A 32 32.56 -11.16 65.70
CA SER A 32 31.80 -11.51 66.95
C SER A 32 32.47 -11.63 68.35
N PRO A 33 31.72 -11.69 69.50
CA PRO A 33 30.52 -10.95 70.00
C PRO A 33 30.62 -10.55 71.53
N ILE A 34 29.54 -10.03 72.18
CA ILE A 34 29.24 -10.11 73.66
C ILE A 34 27.79 -9.65 74.01
N HIS A 35 27.21 -10.11 75.14
CA HIS A 35 25.82 -9.88 75.68
C HIS A 35 25.71 -8.60 76.59
N ILE A 36 24.71 -8.28 77.46
CA ILE A 36 23.67 -8.97 78.30
C ILE A 36 22.58 -7.91 78.70
N ASP A 37 21.26 -8.10 78.92
CA ASP A 37 20.19 -8.99 78.37
C ASP A 37 18.91 -8.11 78.11
N MET A 38 17.70 -8.05 78.72
CA MET A 38 16.75 -8.75 79.67
C MET A 38 15.36 -7.98 79.56
N SER A 39 14.17 -8.18 80.16
CA SER A 39 13.45 -9.13 81.07
C SER A 39 11.92 -8.78 81.15
N ASP A 40 11.01 -9.78 81.23
CA ASP A 40 9.64 -9.89 81.88
C ASP A 40 8.50 -8.82 81.68
N GLU A 41 7.16 -9.09 81.73
CA GLU A 41 6.34 -10.30 82.06
C GLU A 41 4.90 -10.33 81.40
N ASP A 42 4.45 -11.54 81.01
CA ASP A 42 3.10 -12.21 80.90
C ASP A 42 1.75 -11.79 80.19
N GLU A 43 0.96 -12.87 79.92
CA GLU A 43 -0.52 -13.08 79.76
C GLU A 43 -1.33 -12.82 78.45
N ARG A 44 -2.59 -13.35 78.42
CA ARG A 44 -3.45 -13.66 77.23
C ARG A 44 -4.95 -13.18 77.40
N PRO A 45 -6.01 -13.73 76.74
CA PRO A 45 -6.47 -13.34 75.38
C PRO A 45 -8.02 -13.10 75.16
N ALA A 46 -8.36 -12.64 73.93
CA ALA A 46 -9.55 -13.02 73.11
C ALA A 46 -10.95 -12.34 73.22
N LYS A 47 -11.75 -12.57 72.15
CA LYS A 47 -13.24 -12.49 71.95
C LYS A 47 -13.93 -11.21 71.42
N LYS A 48 -14.41 -11.32 70.16
CA LYS A 48 -15.78 -11.10 69.60
C LYS A 48 -16.72 -9.96 70.10
N ALA A 49 -17.44 -9.43 69.09
CA ALA A 49 -18.82 -8.85 69.12
C ALA A 49 -18.98 -7.37 69.57
N ARG A 50 -20.04 -6.61 69.22
CA ARG A 50 -21.03 -6.55 68.08
C ARG A 50 -21.99 -5.35 68.37
N ARG A 51 -22.66 -4.77 67.34
CA ARG A 51 -23.76 -3.76 67.42
C ARG A 51 -23.35 -2.33 67.89
N SER A 52 -24.11 -1.24 67.64
CA SER A 52 -25.15 -0.91 66.63
C SER A 52 -25.51 0.60 66.64
N GLU A 53 -26.40 1.03 65.71
CA GLU A 53 -27.20 2.29 65.72
C GLU A 53 -26.43 3.64 65.50
N THR A 54 -27.02 4.73 64.96
CA THR A 54 -28.43 5.02 64.59
C THR A 54 -28.55 5.96 63.37
N ALA A 55 -29.65 5.81 62.60
CA ALA A 55 -30.50 6.76 61.83
C ALA A 55 -30.02 8.20 61.51
N TYR A 56 -30.38 8.84 60.38
CA TYR A 56 -31.72 9.14 59.79
C TYR A 56 -31.55 9.60 58.30
N GLN A 57 -32.51 9.66 57.35
CA GLN A 57 -33.93 9.26 57.18
C GLN A 57 -34.23 9.12 55.64
N SER A 58 -35.49 9.00 55.23
CA SER A 58 -36.02 9.08 53.84
C SER A 58 -37.16 10.14 53.72
N PRO A 59 -37.77 10.37 52.53
CA PRO A 59 -38.92 9.53 52.12
C PRO A 59 -39.06 9.18 50.60
N GLU A 60 -39.85 8.14 50.31
CA GLU A 60 -40.43 7.83 48.98
C GLU A 60 -41.81 8.52 48.81
N PRO A 61 -42.45 8.45 47.61
CA PRO A 61 -43.51 7.43 47.36
C PRO A 61 -43.57 6.92 45.88
N LEU A 62 -44.29 5.87 45.46
CA LEU A 62 -45.11 4.81 46.10
C LEU A 62 -45.39 3.66 45.09
N ALA A 63 -45.58 2.41 45.60
CA ALA A 63 -46.43 1.32 45.08
C ALA A 63 -46.25 0.78 43.62
N LEU A 64 -46.32 -0.52 43.31
CA LEU A 64 -46.54 -1.81 44.02
C LEU A 64 -46.01 -2.94 43.06
N TYR A 65 -46.20 -4.27 43.14
CA TYR A 65 -47.09 -5.14 43.93
C TYR A 65 -46.42 -6.52 44.28
N ARG A 66 -46.97 -7.65 43.79
CA ARG A 66 -46.64 -9.07 44.02
C ARG A 66 -47.08 -9.88 42.76
N GLU A 67 -46.87 -11.18 42.53
CA GLU A 67 -46.46 -12.33 43.37
C GLU A 67 -45.95 -13.51 42.48
N GLY A 68 -45.27 -14.52 43.06
CA GLY A 68 -45.23 -15.91 42.52
C GLY A 68 -44.15 -16.31 41.47
N PRO A 69 -43.38 -17.41 41.71
CA PRO A 69 -42.41 -17.96 40.73
C PRO A 69 -42.78 -19.33 40.13
N ALA A 70 -42.44 -19.59 38.87
CA ALA A 70 -42.47 -20.92 38.25
C ALA A 70 -41.42 -21.09 37.14
N SER A 71 -41.02 -22.35 36.89
CA SER A 71 -39.91 -22.76 36.02
C SER A 71 -40.16 -22.61 34.50
N GLN A 72 -39.11 -22.27 33.74
CA GLN A 72 -38.45 -23.19 32.78
C GLN A 72 -37.18 -22.58 32.16
N ARG A 73 -36.21 -23.43 31.74
CA ARG A 73 -34.96 -23.00 31.09
C ARG A 73 -35.13 -22.87 29.58
N ARG A 74 -34.75 -21.72 29.00
CA ARG A 74 -34.32 -21.60 27.59
C ARG A 74 -33.09 -20.70 27.50
N PHE A 75 -32.17 -21.04 26.60
CA PHE A 75 -31.02 -20.20 26.25
C PHE A 75 -31.40 -19.27 25.09
N ASN A 76 -31.08 -17.99 25.26
CA ASN A 76 -30.71 -16.96 24.29
C ASN A 76 -30.06 -15.86 25.15
N GLY A 77 -29.09 -15.08 24.72
CA GLY A 77 -28.65 -14.77 23.36
C GLY A 77 -28.48 -13.25 23.31
N ALA A 78 -27.34 -12.76 23.78
CA ALA A 78 -27.14 -11.34 24.11
C ALA A 78 -26.13 -10.68 23.15
N SER A 79 -26.46 -9.46 22.70
CA SER A 79 -25.60 -8.65 21.83
C SER A 79 -24.36 -8.14 22.57
N PRO A 80 -23.19 -8.08 21.91
CA PRO A 80 -22.03 -7.36 22.44
C PRO A 80 -22.13 -5.87 22.07
N ASP A 81 -22.63 -5.06 23.00
CA ASP A 81 -22.55 -3.60 22.89
C ASP A 81 -22.16 -2.99 24.25
N LYS A 82 -21.20 -2.06 24.23
CA LYS A 82 -20.58 -1.36 25.38
C LYS A 82 -19.88 -2.23 26.44
N LEU A 83 -18.55 -2.36 26.33
CA LEU A 83 -17.62 -2.32 27.48
C LEU A 83 -16.16 -2.13 27.03
N GLU A 84 -15.80 -0.93 26.56
CA GLU A 84 -14.39 -0.52 26.48
C GLU A 84 -13.90 -0.17 27.89
N SER A 85 -13.14 -1.08 28.52
CA SER A 85 -12.55 -0.85 29.83
C SER A 85 -11.17 -0.19 29.71
N SER A 86 -11.02 1.02 30.24
CA SER A 86 -9.77 1.78 30.26
C SER A 86 -8.74 1.19 31.24
N PHE A 87 -7.97 0.20 30.78
CA PHE A 87 -6.79 -0.31 31.49
C PHE A 87 -5.60 -0.47 30.53
N PRO A 88 -4.38 -0.05 30.92
CA PRO A 88 -3.18 -0.25 30.10
C PRO A 88 -2.81 -1.75 30.02
N PRO A 89 -2.17 -2.20 28.93
CA PRO A 89 -1.79 -3.60 28.76
C PRO A 89 -0.78 -4.01 29.85
N ARG A 90 -1.16 -5.01 30.65
CA ARG A 90 -0.32 -5.56 31.72
C ARG A 90 0.95 -6.18 31.13
N GLN A 91 2.08 -5.50 31.32
CA GLN A 91 3.40 -6.05 31.00
C GLN A 91 3.61 -7.38 31.75
N ARG A 92 4.16 -8.38 31.06
CA ARG A 92 4.53 -9.66 31.66
C ARG A 92 5.75 -9.48 32.54
N THR A 93 5.75 -10.10 33.70
CA THR A 93 6.90 -10.10 34.61
C THR A 93 8.04 -10.96 34.05
N ASP A 94 9.28 -10.65 34.42
CA ASP A 94 10.45 -11.44 33.99
C ASP A 94 10.35 -12.91 34.40
N ALA A 95 9.66 -13.21 35.51
CA ALA A 95 9.37 -14.57 35.95
C ALA A 95 8.45 -15.32 34.97
N GLU A 96 7.44 -14.67 34.39
CA GLU A 96 6.56 -15.26 33.37
C GLU A 96 7.30 -15.45 32.03
N ILE A 97 8.21 -14.54 31.69
CA ILE A 97 9.07 -14.64 30.49
C ILE A 97 10.09 -15.78 30.66
N ALA A 98 10.72 -15.90 31.83
CA ALA A 98 11.63 -17.00 32.18
C ALA A 98 10.91 -18.36 32.14
N ALA A 99 9.74 -18.48 32.77
CA ALA A 99 8.94 -19.71 32.75
C ALA A 99 8.48 -20.10 31.32
N ALA A 100 8.20 -19.12 30.44
CA ALA A 100 7.91 -19.38 29.04
C ALA A 100 9.15 -19.88 28.27
N ARG A 101 10.33 -19.32 28.55
CA ARG A 101 11.61 -19.78 27.98
C ARG A 101 11.96 -21.18 28.45
N GLU A 102 11.83 -21.47 29.73
CA GLU A 102 12.11 -22.79 30.32
C GLU A 102 11.21 -23.87 29.71
N ARG A 103 9.90 -23.60 29.53
CA ARG A 103 8.99 -24.51 28.81
C ARG A 103 9.43 -24.75 27.36
N ARG A 104 9.93 -23.71 26.66
CA ARG A 104 10.43 -23.82 25.28
C ARG A 104 11.72 -24.66 25.21
N GLU A 105 12.63 -24.52 26.18
CA GLU A 105 13.86 -25.31 26.25
C GLU A 105 13.58 -26.76 26.71
N ALA A 106 12.63 -26.99 27.62
CA ALA A 106 12.16 -28.32 27.98
C ALA A 106 11.50 -29.05 26.81
N PHE A 107 10.68 -28.36 26.00
CA PHE A 107 10.13 -28.90 24.76
C PHE A 107 11.24 -29.21 23.74
N LYS A 108 12.24 -28.34 23.60
CA LYS A 108 13.40 -28.56 22.71
C LYS A 108 14.23 -29.77 23.14
N LYS A 109 14.50 -29.95 24.45
CA LYS A 109 15.12 -31.18 24.98
C LYS A 109 14.27 -32.43 24.73
N LYS A 110 12.95 -32.33 24.85
CA LYS A 110 12.04 -33.47 24.58
C LYS A 110 12.00 -33.88 23.10
N LEU A 111 12.36 -32.97 22.20
CA LEU A 111 12.53 -33.24 20.75
C LEU A 111 13.89 -33.89 20.41
N LEU A 112 14.86 -33.80 21.32
CA LEU A 112 16.28 -34.16 21.13
C LEU A 112 16.72 -35.35 22.03
N LEU A 113 15.79 -36.23 22.41
CA LEU A 113 16.08 -37.47 23.14
C LEU A 113 16.02 -38.66 22.18
N ASP A 114 17.06 -39.50 22.20
CA ASP A 114 17.40 -40.50 21.15
C ASP A 114 16.44 -41.70 20.98
N ASN A 115 15.26 -41.68 21.60
CA ASN A 115 14.23 -42.70 21.46
C ASN A 115 13.01 -42.20 20.64
N ASN A 116 13.29 -41.47 19.56
CA ASN A 116 12.28 -41.07 18.56
C ASN A 116 12.38 -42.02 17.34
N PRO A 117 11.36 -42.84 17.03
CA PRO A 117 11.49 -44.03 16.16
C PRO A 117 11.70 -43.75 14.65
N PHE A 118 12.02 -42.51 14.27
CA PHE A 118 12.17 -42.06 12.88
C PHE A 118 13.63 -41.89 12.43
N LEU A 119 14.62 -42.16 13.28
CA LEU A 119 16.03 -42.18 12.90
C LEU A 119 16.55 -43.61 12.85
N ARG A 120 17.04 -44.05 11.68
CA ARG A 120 17.71 -45.34 11.51
C ARG A 120 18.96 -45.19 10.62
N ASN A 121 20.11 -45.23 11.29
CA ASN A 121 21.48 -45.43 10.80
C ASN A 121 21.87 -44.90 9.41
N ARG A 122 22.68 -43.83 9.38
CA ARG A 122 23.80 -43.71 8.43
C ARG A 122 25.11 -43.95 9.19
N SER A 123 25.89 -44.92 8.75
CA SER A 123 27.30 -45.08 9.13
C SER A 123 28.18 -44.24 8.19
N VAL A 124 29.19 -43.56 8.74
CA VAL A 124 30.07 -42.64 8.02
C VAL A 124 31.25 -43.38 7.38
N GLN A 125 31.65 -42.94 6.18
CA GLN A 125 33.05 -42.96 5.72
C GLN A 125 33.38 -41.61 5.05
N PRO A 126 34.66 -41.19 4.98
CA PRO A 126 35.05 -39.80 4.72
C PRO A 126 35.28 -39.47 3.23
N GLU A 127 35.36 -38.18 2.94
CA GLU A 127 35.78 -37.62 1.64
C GLU A 127 37.31 -37.68 1.43
N PRO A 128 37.77 -37.67 0.18
CA PRO A 128 39.08 -37.16 -0.21
C PRO A 128 38.98 -35.75 -0.81
N GLU A 129 39.91 -34.86 -0.45
CA GLU A 129 40.10 -33.53 -1.07
C GLU A 129 40.93 -33.60 -2.38
N PRO A 130 41.05 -32.50 -3.17
CA PRO A 130 41.32 -32.59 -4.61
C PRO A 130 42.79 -32.53 -5.03
N GLU A 131 43.07 -32.94 -6.27
CA GLU A 131 44.28 -32.57 -7.02
C GLU A 131 43.95 -31.78 -8.30
N SER A 132 44.92 -30.96 -8.72
CA SER A 132 44.80 -29.94 -9.77
C SER A 132 45.32 -30.39 -11.13
N HIS A 133 44.89 -29.75 -12.22
CA HIS A 133 45.81 -29.41 -13.33
C HIS A 133 45.35 -28.13 -14.09
N LYS A 134 46.26 -27.53 -14.86
CA LYS A 134 46.09 -26.21 -15.54
C LYS A 134 46.33 -26.29 -17.07
N ALA A 135 45.40 -25.67 -17.80
CA ALA A 135 45.61 -24.84 -19.01
C ALA A 135 46.11 -25.44 -20.34
N GLN A 136 45.87 -24.66 -21.41
CA GLN A 136 46.20 -24.87 -22.84
C GLN A 136 45.31 -25.89 -23.58
N GLY A 137 44.79 -25.63 -24.79
CA GLY A 137 44.74 -24.38 -25.58
C GLY A 137 44.30 -24.59 -27.05
N ALA A 138 43.83 -23.51 -27.72
CA ALA A 138 43.54 -23.35 -29.16
C ALA A 138 42.28 -24.02 -29.79
N ASP A 139 41.28 -23.18 -30.07
CA ASP A 139 40.75 -22.82 -31.42
C ASP A 139 40.33 -23.89 -32.47
N SER A 140 39.04 -23.89 -32.87
CA SER A 140 38.60 -23.75 -34.29
C SER A 140 37.07 -23.83 -34.53
N THR A 141 36.53 -22.89 -35.34
CA THR A 141 35.37 -22.98 -36.28
C THR A 141 33.93 -23.26 -35.81
N ASP A 142 32.99 -22.46 -36.36
CA ASP A 142 31.53 -22.61 -36.33
C ASP A 142 30.98 -23.67 -37.32
N GLU A 143 29.93 -24.42 -36.94
CA GLU A 143 28.88 -24.97 -37.83
C GLU A 143 27.81 -25.75 -37.02
N ASP A 144 26.64 -25.18 -36.67
CA ASP A 144 25.41 -25.96 -36.31
C ASP A 144 24.07 -25.16 -36.20
N SER A 145 23.86 -24.10 -37.00
CA SER A 145 22.63 -23.27 -36.93
C SER A 145 21.38 -23.86 -37.63
N ASP A 146 21.57 -24.77 -38.59
CA ASP A 146 20.62 -24.93 -39.70
C ASP A 146 19.59 -26.07 -39.56
N ASN A 147 19.68 -26.87 -38.49
CA ASN A 147 18.76 -27.98 -38.25
C ASN A 147 17.45 -27.55 -37.57
N ALA A 148 17.46 -26.52 -36.72
CA ALA A 148 16.28 -26.08 -35.97
C ALA A 148 15.16 -25.48 -36.85
N PHE A 149 15.49 -24.89 -38.01
CA PHE A 149 14.53 -24.14 -38.82
C PHE A 149 13.69 -25.02 -39.78
N LYS A 150 14.14 -26.24 -40.09
CA LYS A 150 13.45 -27.14 -41.05
C LYS A 150 12.24 -27.87 -40.45
N GLU A 151 12.24 -28.13 -39.15
CA GLU A 151 11.18 -28.94 -38.52
C GLU A 151 9.87 -28.16 -38.30
N LEU A 152 9.96 -26.84 -38.03
CA LEU A 152 8.79 -25.97 -37.82
C LEU A 152 7.95 -25.74 -39.10
N SER A 153 8.58 -25.70 -40.27
CA SER A 153 7.90 -25.42 -41.55
C SER A 153 6.89 -26.52 -41.96
N LEU A 154 7.09 -27.76 -41.49
CA LEU A 154 6.19 -28.88 -41.78
C LEU A 154 4.89 -28.88 -40.95
N MET A 155 4.81 -28.12 -39.86
CA MET A 155 3.64 -28.15 -38.96
C MET A 155 2.48 -27.25 -39.41
N PHE A 156 2.70 -26.29 -40.31
CA PHE A 156 1.71 -25.26 -40.68
C PHE A 156 1.14 -25.39 -42.09
N SER A 157 0.95 -26.62 -42.59
CA SER A 157 0.24 -26.85 -43.86
C SER A 157 -0.90 -27.90 -43.76
N ASN A 158 -2.13 -27.42 -43.55
CA ASN A 158 -3.29 -27.60 -44.45
C ASN A 158 -4.64 -27.45 -43.72
N THR A 159 -5.57 -26.65 -44.28
CA THR A 159 -6.96 -26.57 -43.82
C THR A 159 -8.00 -26.62 -44.95
N SER A 160 -8.88 -27.63 -44.85
CA SER A 160 -10.28 -27.67 -45.30
C SER A 160 -10.67 -28.17 -46.71
N LYS A 161 -11.78 -28.94 -46.73
CA LYS A 161 -12.68 -29.32 -47.86
C LYS A 161 -12.06 -30.29 -48.91
N ALA A 162 -12.76 -31.28 -49.48
CA ALA A 162 -14.22 -31.45 -49.68
C ALA A 162 -14.74 -32.91 -49.44
N ARG A 163 -15.77 -33.35 -50.20
CA ARG A 163 -16.79 -34.35 -49.78
C ARG A 163 -16.99 -35.49 -50.82
N GLY A 164 -16.92 -36.76 -50.40
CA GLY A 164 -17.13 -37.94 -51.27
C GLY A 164 -17.64 -39.19 -50.51
N LYS A 165 -18.28 -40.14 -51.21
CA LYS A 165 -18.94 -41.34 -50.64
C LYS A 165 -18.21 -42.64 -51.00
N THR A 166 -18.15 -43.62 -50.08
CA THR A 166 -18.75 -44.98 -50.21
C THR A 166 -18.43 -45.88 -48.99
N LYS A 167 -19.09 -47.05 -48.88
CA LYS A 167 -18.99 -47.97 -47.72
C LYS A 167 -18.10 -49.19 -48.01
N LYS A 168 -17.31 -49.63 -47.02
CA LYS A 168 -17.29 -51.03 -46.53
C LYS A 168 -16.56 -51.10 -45.18
N ALA A 169 -16.83 -52.16 -44.40
CA ALA A 169 -16.29 -52.36 -43.06
C ALA A 169 -15.38 -53.61 -43.02
N VAL A 170 -14.31 -53.53 -42.21
CA VAL A 170 -13.36 -54.59 -41.85
C VAL A 170 -13.01 -54.37 -40.37
N PRO A 171 -12.92 -55.41 -39.51
CA PRO A 171 -12.80 -55.22 -38.06
C PRO A 171 -11.46 -54.61 -37.63
N ALA A 172 -11.49 -53.87 -36.53
CA ALA A 172 -10.34 -53.13 -36.02
C ALA A 172 -9.30 -54.04 -35.32
N THR A 173 -8.08 -54.07 -35.85
CA THR A 173 -6.89 -54.43 -35.08
C THR A 173 -6.41 -53.21 -34.30
N ALA A 174 -6.07 -53.40 -33.02
CA ALA A 174 -5.71 -52.28 -32.13
C ALA A 174 -4.31 -51.74 -32.46
N ALA A 175 -4.24 -50.67 -33.24
CA ALA A 175 -3.03 -49.91 -33.45
C ALA A 175 -2.52 -49.31 -32.12
N LYS A 176 -1.37 -49.78 -31.64
CA LYS A 176 -0.68 -49.14 -30.51
C LYS A 176 -0.35 -47.70 -30.91
N LYS A 177 -0.88 -46.70 -30.21
CA LYS A 177 -0.35 -45.34 -30.28
C LYS A 177 1.14 -45.39 -29.90
N VAL A 178 2.01 -45.02 -30.82
CA VAL A 178 3.40 -44.69 -30.49
C VAL A 178 3.34 -43.48 -29.55
N LYS A 179 3.73 -43.68 -28.29
CA LYS A 179 4.06 -42.56 -27.42
C LYS A 179 5.51 -42.20 -27.72
N ASN A 180 5.79 -40.90 -27.87
CA ASN A 180 7.16 -40.40 -27.80
C ASN A 180 7.79 -40.86 -26.47
N PRO A 181 9.12 -41.12 -26.44
CA PRO A 181 9.79 -41.49 -25.20
C PRO A 181 9.52 -40.42 -24.13
N PRO A 182 9.13 -40.79 -22.90
CA PRO A 182 8.79 -39.82 -21.89
C PRO A 182 10.03 -39.05 -21.46
N VAL A 183 9.99 -37.72 -21.52
CA VAL A 183 11.10 -36.86 -21.10
C VAL A 183 11.37 -37.10 -19.61
N LEU A 184 12.58 -37.55 -19.32
CA LEU A 184 13.07 -37.77 -17.95
C LEU A 184 13.51 -36.42 -17.37
N GLY A 185 13.07 -36.12 -16.15
CA GLY A 185 13.54 -34.95 -15.41
C GLY A 185 14.76 -35.25 -14.54
N PRO A 186 15.24 -34.26 -13.77
CA PRO A 186 16.49 -34.34 -13.02
C PRO A 186 16.48 -35.39 -11.89
N SER A 187 15.33 -35.94 -11.49
CA SER A 187 15.28 -37.07 -10.53
C SER A 187 15.48 -38.44 -11.19
N GLY A 188 15.59 -38.50 -12.52
CA GLY A 188 15.54 -39.73 -13.31
C GLY A 188 14.13 -40.25 -13.56
N GLU A 189 13.09 -39.56 -13.08
CA GLU A 189 11.69 -39.92 -13.34
C GLU A 189 11.09 -39.11 -14.49
N SER A 190 10.19 -39.71 -15.26
CA SER A 190 9.41 -38.99 -16.28
C SER A 190 8.47 -37.95 -15.67
N TYR A 191 8.46 -36.74 -16.24
CA TYR A 191 7.55 -35.67 -15.84
C TYR A 191 6.07 -36.05 -15.97
N THR A 192 5.25 -35.57 -15.03
CA THR A 192 3.78 -35.57 -15.11
C THR A 192 3.26 -34.49 -16.08
N PRO A 193 1.99 -34.59 -16.53
CA PRO A 193 1.32 -33.48 -17.23
C PRO A 193 1.32 -32.16 -16.42
N LEU A 194 1.19 -32.23 -15.09
CA LEU A 194 1.26 -31.05 -14.22
C LEU A 194 2.67 -30.43 -14.20
N GLU A 195 3.72 -31.25 -14.07
CA GLU A 195 5.11 -30.78 -14.14
C GLU A 195 5.47 -30.18 -15.50
N ILE A 196 4.93 -30.72 -16.60
CA ILE A 196 5.09 -30.15 -17.95
C ILE A 196 4.37 -28.79 -18.03
N GLN A 197 3.16 -28.68 -17.49
CA GLN A 197 2.41 -27.41 -17.41
C GLN A 197 3.13 -26.37 -16.54
N VAL A 198 3.73 -26.78 -15.41
CA VAL A 198 4.56 -25.92 -14.54
C VAL A 198 5.76 -25.38 -15.32
N LEU A 199 6.47 -26.24 -16.07
CA LEU A 199 7.61 -25.83 -16.91
C LEU A 199 7.19 -24.86 -18.02
N GLN A 200 6.06 -25.11 -18.69
CA GLN A 200 5.53 -24.22 -19.72
C GLN A 200 5.20 -22.84 -19.12
N LEU A 201 4.38 -22.78 -18.06
CA LEU A 201 4.01 -21.53 -17.39
C LEU A 201 5.24 -20.76 -16.89
N LYS A 202 6.30 -21.46 -16.45
CA LYS A 202 7.57 -20.85 -16.02
C LYS A 202 8.41 -20.31 -17.17
N SER A 203 8.32 -20.92 -18.36
CA SER A 203 8.94 -20.39 -19.58
C SER A 203 8.18 -19.18 -20.16
N GLU A 204 6.87 -19.14 -19.98
CA GLU A 204 6.01 -18.00 -20.36
C GLU A 204 6.13 -16.82 -19.36
N ASN A 205 6.49 -17.10 -18.10
CA ASN A 205 6.59 -16.12 -17.02
C ASN A 205 7.95 -16.18 -16.30
N PRO A 206 9.07 -15.86 -16.98
CA PRO A 206 10.40 -15.84 -16.37
C PRO A 206 10.47 -14.79 -15.25
N GLY A 207 11.26 -15.08 -14.20
CA GLY A 207 11.41 -14.19 -13.02
C GLY A 207 10.24 -14.19 -12.02
N THR A 208 9.00 -14.46 -12.47
CA THR A 208 7.81 -14.51 -11.60
C THR A 208 7.75 -15.81 -10.78
N VAL A 209 7.40 -15.72 -9.49
CA VAL A 209 7.18 -16.88 -8.61
C VAL A 209 5.77 -17.44 -8.83
N LEU A 210 5.64 -18.70 -9.23
CA LEU A 210 4.36 -19.28 -9.61
C LEU A 210 3.66 -20.00 -8.44
N MET A 211 2.48 -19.49 -8.10
CA MET A 211 1.57 -20.06 -7.11
C MET A 211 0.42 -20.81 -7.81
N ILE A 212 0.58 -22.11 -8.04
CA ILE A 212 -0.29 -22.89 -8.92
C ILE A 212 -1.36 -23.62 -8.11
N GLU A 213 -2.64 -23.48 -8.48
CA GLU A 213 -3.75 -24.16 -7.78
C GLU A 213 -3.80 -25.65 -8.10
N VAL A 214 -3.86 -26.50 -7.06
CA VAL A 214 -3.87 -27.96 -7.17
C VAL A 214 -4.92 -28.53 -6.21
N GLY A 215 -6.19 -28.31 -6.56
CA GLY A 215 -7.34 -28.59 -5.69
C GLY A 215 -7.42 -27.58 -4.54
N TYR A 216 -7.74 -28.04 -3.32
CA TYR A 216 -7.94 -27.19 -2.13
C TYR A 216 -6.68 -26.43 -1.62
N LYS A 217 -5.61 -26.35 -2.41
CA LYS A 217 -4.30 -25.81 -2.02
C LYS A 217 -3.53 -25.28 -3.22
N TYR A 218 -2.76 -24.22 -3.00
CA TYR A 218 -1.73 -23.77 -3.95
C TYR A 218 -0.43 -24.51 -3.70
N LYS A 219 0.29 -24.88 -4.77
CA LYS A 219 1.65 -25.43 -4.77
C LYS A 219 2.62 -24.45 -5.42
N PHE A 220 3.84 -24.42 -4.89
CA PHE A 220 5.04 -23.85 -5.51
C PHE A 220 5.95 -24.99 -5.94
N PHE A 221 6.77 -24.79 -6.98
CA PHE A 221 7.62 -25.84 -7.57
C PHE A 221 9.03 -25.33 -7.89
N GLY A 222 10.03 -26.19 -7.74
CA GLY A 222 11.43 -25.88 -8.05
C GLY A 222 11.99 -24.79 -7.14
N ASP A 223 12.60 -23.77 -7.72
CA ASP A 223 13.16 -22.64 -6.99
C ASP A 223 12.07 -21.80 -6.30
N ASP A 224 10.88 -21.70 -6.89
CA ASP A 224 9.72 -21.02 -6.29
C ASP A 224 9.34 -21.65 -4.94
N ALA A 225 9.52 -22.97 -4.80
CA ALA A 225 9.30 -23.66 -3.52
C ALA A 225 10.42 -23.41 -2.50
N LYS A 226 11.67 -23.24 -2.94
CA LYS A 226 12.80 -22.87 -2.05
C LYS A 226 12.61 -21.45 -1.51
N VAL A 227 12.23 -20.54 -2.40
CA VAL A 227 11.91 -19.14 -2.12
C VAL A 227 10.69 -19.04 -1.18
N ALA A 228 9.62 -19.79 -1.47
CA ALA A 228 8.44 -19.91 -0.58
C ALA A 228 8.81 -20.39 0.83
N ALA A 229 9.69 -21.39 0.94
CA ALA A 229 10.14 -21.91 2.24
C ALA A 229 10.95 -20.87 3.04
N LYS A 230 11.86 -20.16 2.38
CA LYS A 230 12.71 -19.12 2.96
C LYS A 230 11.88 -17.95 3.50
N GLU A 231 11.04 -17.35 2.66
CA GLU A 231 10.38 -16.07 2.98
C GLU A 231 9.08 -16.26 3.81
N LEU A 232 8.24 -17.26 3.49
CA LEU A 232 7.00 -17.53 4.24
C LEU A 232 7.22 -18.39 5.50
N GLY A 233 8.44 -18.90 5.74
CA GLY A 233 8.73 -19.83 6.82
C GLY A 233 8.05 -21.19 6.64
N MET A 234 7.94 -21.67 5.39
CA MET A 234 7.26 -22.92 5.04
C MET A 234 8.22 -24.12 4.96
N VAL A 235 7.68 -25.33 5.07
CA VAL A 235 8.42 -26.55 4.76
C VAL A 235 8.34 -26.82 3.26
N ALA A 236 9.50 -26.81 2.59
CA ALA A 236 9.66 -27.39 1.26
C ALA A 236 10.27 -28.80 1.36
N PHE A 237 9.88 -29.68 0.44
CA PHE A 237 10.36 -31.06 0.33
C PHE A 237 10.43 -31.49 -1.13
N THR A 238 11.28 -32.47 -1.47
CA THR A 238 11.35 -33.00 -2.83
C THR A 238 10.15 -33.91 -3.12
N ASP A 239 9.41 -33.59 -4.18
CA ASP A 239 8.25 -34.31 -4.71
C ASP A 239 8.53 -34.58 -6.20
N ARG A 240 8.96 -35.82 -6.50
CA ARG A 240 9.40 -36.27 -7.83
C ARG A 240 10.54 -35.40 -8.41
N ASN A 241 10.32 -34.67 -9.51
CA ASN A 241 11.37 -33.87 -10.16
C ASN A 241 11.61 -32.51 -9.52
N PHE A 242 10.78 -32.06 -8.58
CA PHE A 242 10.82 -30.70 -8.04
C PHE A 242 10.92 -30.68 -6.51
N VAL A 243 11.52 -29.60 -6.00
CA VAL A 243 11.23 -29.15 -4.62
C VAL A 243 9.83 -28.54 -4.63
N VAL A 244 9.01 -28.84 -3.63
CA VAL A 244 7.60 -28.41 -3.55
C VAL A 244 7.27 -27.87 -2.16
N ALA A 245 6.49 -26.79 -2.15
CA ALA A 245 5.88 -26.19 -0.96
C ALA A 245 4.37 -25.97 -1.24
N SER A 246 3.50 -25.91 -0.22
CA SER A 246 2.06 -25.70 -0.45
C SER A 246 1.29 -25.05 0.69
N ILE A 247 0.32 -24.17 0.36
CA ILE A 247 -0.61 -23.53 1.30
C ILE A 247 -2.07 -23.93 1.01
N PRO A 248 -2.97 -24.04 2.00
CA PRO A 248 -4.40 -24.18 1.75
C PRO A 248 -4.98 -22.97 1.01
N SER A 249 -5.96 -23.17 0.12
CA SER A 249 -6.53 -22.08 -0.69
C SER A 249 -7.11 -20.95 0.14
N HIS A 250 -7.86 -21.25 1.20
CA HIS A 250 -8.39 -20.24 2.15
C HIS A 250 -7.33 -19.47 2.96
N ARG A 251 -6.03 -19.76 2.78
CA ARG A 251 -4.92 -18.99 3.37
C ARG A 251 -4.11 -18.22 2.33
N ARG A 252 -4.47 -18.29 1.04
CA ARG A 252 -3.84 -17.59 -0.09
C ARG A 252 -3.48 -16.17 0.30
N ASP A 253 -4.48 -15.34 0.59
CA ASP A 253 -4.33 -13.90 0.81
C ASP A 253 -3.48 -13.56 2.05
N ILE A 254 -3.44 -14.43 3.06
CA ILE A 254 -2.58 -14.28 4.24
C ILE A 254 -1.11 -14.52 3.88
N HIS A 255 -0.85 -15.39 2.91
CA HIS A 255 0.48 -15.64 2.37
C HIS A 255 0.83 -14.69 1.21
N LEU A 256 -0.15 -14.11 0.51
CA LEU A 256 0.05 -12.99 -0.42
C LEU A 256 0.56 -11.75 0.32
N LYS A 257 -0.16 -11.31 1.36
CA LYS A 257 0.29 -10.22 2.27
C LYS A 257 1.74 -10.40 2.69
N LYS A 258 2.07 -11.61 3.11
CA LYS A 258 3.44 -11.95 3.50
C LYS A 258 4.43 -11.91 2.35
N TYR A 259 4.09 -12.30 1.13
CA TYR A 259 4.97 -12.13 -0.05
C TYR A 259 5.08 -10.69 -0.54
N GLU A 260 4.06 -9.88 -0.30
CA GLU A 260 4.08 -8.44 -0.56
C GLU A 260 5.08 -7.79 0.43
N ASP A 261 4.96 -8.07 1.73
CA ASP A 261 5.95 -7.72 2.78
C ASP A 261 7.35 -8.35 2.51
N THR A 262 7.39 -9.60 2.04
CA THR A 262 8.60 -10.35 1.69
C THR A 262 8.73 -10.59 0.19
N LYS A 263 8.81 -9.46 -0.53
CA LYS A 263 9.75 -9.30 -1.65
C LYS A 263 9.43 -10.10 -2.93
N ILE A 264 8.20 -10.56 -3.16
CA ILE A 264 7.88 -11.46 -4.29
C ILE A 264 6.60 -11.03 -5.02
N TYR A 265 6.61 -11.10 -6.36
CA TYR A 265 5.43 -10.81 -7.16
C TYR A 265 4.33 -11.87 -7.03
N VAL A 266 3.07 -11.43 -6.85
CA VAL A 266 1.89 -12.28 -7.06
C VAL A 266 0.76 -11.46 -7.71
N HIS A 267 -0.08 -12.14 -8.48
CA HIS A 267 -1.04 -11.58 -9.44
C HIS A 267 -2.34 -10.94 -8.86
N ASP A 268 -2.40 -10.59 -7.57
CA ASP A 268 -3.67 -10.26 -6.91
C ASP A 268 -3.56 -9.02 -6.01
N ILE A 269 -4.20 -7.91 -6.42
CA ILE A 269 -4.04 -6.54 -5.87
C ILE A 269 -4.91 -6.31 -4.61
N ASP A 270 -5.69 -7.32 -4.21
CA ASP A 270 -6.76 -7.29 -3.21
C ASP A 270 -6.37 -6.89 -1.78
N SER A 271 -5.11 -6.54 -1.55
CA SER A 271 -4.42 -6.80 -0.29
C SER A 271 -3.78 -5.58 0.38
N VAL A 272 -2.88 -4.86 -0.28
CA VAL A 272 -1.84 -4.06 0.43
C VAL A 272 -2.34 -2.74 1.00
N ASP A 273 -3.08 -1.92 0.22
CA ASP A 273 -3.45 -0.52 0.57
C ASP A 273 -4.31 -0.37 1.83
N ASP A 274 -4.67 -1.47 2.50
CA ASP A 274 -5.42 -1.38 3.74
C ASP A 274 -4.56 -0.94 4.93
N LEU A 275 -3.25 -1.20 4.90
CA LEU A 275 -2.29 -0.82 5.94
C LEU A 275 -1.86 0.66 5.86
N GLU A 276 -1.68 1.19 4.64
CA GLU A 276 -1.14 2.53 4.44
C GLU A 276 -2.24 3.58 4.24
N ARG A 277 -2.30 4.54 5.16
CA ARG A 277 -3.31 5.62 5.16
C ARG A 277 -2.97 6.77 4.20
N TYR A 278 -1.69 6.94 3.85
CA TYR A 278 -1.15 8.19 3.34
C TYR A 278 -0.58 8.14 1.91
N SER A 279 -0.15 6.97 1.44
CA SER A 279 0.10 6.68 0.02
C SER A 279 -0.25 5.21 -0.24
N PRO A 280 -0.73 4.85 -1.44
CA PRO A 280 -0.50 3.54 -2.02
C PRO A 280 0.89 3.52 -2.70
N PRO A 281 1.42 2.34 -3.09
CA PRO A 281 2.64 2.25 -3.89
C PRO A 281 2.43 2.75 -5.34
N PRO A 282 3.17 3.78 -5.79
CA PRO A 282 3.09 4.28 -7.16
C PRO A 282 3.93 3.45 -8.16
N PHE A 283 3.46 3.44 -9.40
CA PHE A 283 4.12 2.92 -10.59
C PHE A 283 4.67 4.08 -11.43
N LEU A 284 5.93 4.03 -11.87
CA LEU A 284 6.62 5.13 -12.55
C LEU A 284 7.32 4.68 -13.85
N CYS A 285 6.90 5.18 -15.01
CA CYS A 285 7.66 5.03 -16.26
C CYS A 285 8.49 6.27 -16.55
N LEU A 286 9.78 6.08 -16.85
CA LEU A 286 10.72 7.14 -17.24
C LEU A 286 11.28 6.88 -18.63
N ILE A 287 11.47 7.94 -19.42
CA ILE A 287 12.13 7.91 -20.73
C ILE A 287 13.17 9.03 -20.76
N GLU A 288 14.45 8.65 -20.71
CA GLU A 288 15.60 9.57 -20.79
C GLU A 288 16.12 9.66 -22.24
N GLU A 289 16.28 10.87 -22.76
CA GLU A 289 16.93 11.17 -24.03
C GLU A 289 18.15 12.07 -23.79
N THR A 290 19.36 11.63 -24.18
CA THR A 290 20.59 12.43 -24.05
C THR A 290 20.65 13.53 -25.09
N LYS A 291 20.88 14.80 -24.68
CA LYS A 291 20.98 15.92 -25.63
C LYS A 291 22.26 15.84 -26.47
N PRO A 292 22.17 15.77 -27.82
CA PRO A 292 23.35 15.66 -28.67
C PRO A 292 24.24 16.91 -28.57
N GLY A 293 25.55 16.70 -28.34
CA GLY A 293 26.55 17.77 -28.25
C GLY A 293 26.78 18.35 -26.85
N THR A 294 26.09 17.85 -25.82
CA THR A 294 26.30 18.25 -24.40
C THR A 294 26.93 17.12 -23.58
N THR A 295 27.50 17.44 -22.42
CA THR A 295 28.11 16.44 -21.51
C THR A 295 27.24 16.21 -20.28
N GLY A 296 26.18 15.41 -20.46
CA GLY A 296 25.37 14.89 -19.35
C GLY A 296 23.99 15.54 -19.15
N GLU A 297 23.66 16.59 -19.92
CA GLU A 297 22.27 17.06 -20.02
C GLU A 297 21.39 16.02 -20.73
N VAL A 298 20.19 15.85 -20.20
CA VAL A 298 19.17 14.96 -20.74
C VAL A 298 17.82 15.65 -20.75
N SER A 299 16.88 15.12 -21.53
CA SER A 299 15.46 15.39 -21.35
C SER A 299 14.78 14.14 -20.85
N VAL A 300 13.92 14.28 -19.84
CA VAL A 300 13.22 13.18 -19.18
C VAL A 300 11.72 13.38 -19.37
N GLY A 301 11.06 12.38 -19.98
CA GLY A 301 9.61 12.25 -19.93
C GLY A 301 9.22 11.25 -18.85
N MET A 302 8.19 11.59 -18.07
CA MET A 302 7.72 10.83 -16.93
C MET A 302 6.21 10.61 -17.00
N ILE A 303 5.76 9.41 -16.62
CA ILE A 303 4.38 9.20 -16.15
C ILE A 303 4.38 8.31 -14.90
N THR A 304 3.64 8.74 -13.89
CA THR A 304 3.38 8.01 -12.65
C THR A 304 1.88 7.73 -12.53
N ILE A 305 1.52 6.57 -11.97
CA ILE A 305 0.15 6.24 -11.59
C ILE A 305 0.14 5.52 -10.25
N CYS A 306 -0.87 5.80 -9.42
CA CYS A 306 -1.18 5.03 -8.21
C CYS A 306 -2.31 4.03 -8.53
N PRO A 307 -2.06 2.73 -8.82
CA PRO A 307 -3.08 1.86 -9.40
C PRO A 307 -4.30 1.63 -8.50
N SER A 308 -4.13 1.62 -7.19
CA SER A 308 -5.26 1.47 -6.25
C SER A 308 -6.06 2.75 -6.02
N THR A 309 -5.66 3.89 -6.58
CA THR A 309 -6.46 5.12 -6.57
C THR A 309 -6.70 5.70 -7.96
N GLY A 310 -6.07 5.21 -9.03
CA GLY A 310 -6.23 5.72 -10.39
C GLY A 310 -5.79 7.18 -10.59
N ASP A 311 -5.02 7.75 -9.66
CA ASP A 311 -4.45 9.09 -9.81
C ASP A 311 -3.23 9.03 -10.74
N VAL A 312 -3.25 9.81 -11.83
CA VAL A 312 -2.19 9.87 -12.84
C VAL A 312 -1.48 11.22 -12.80
N VAL A 313 -0.16 11.18 -12.83
CA VAL A 313 0.72 12.36 -12.79
C VAL A 313 1.79 12.22 -13.88
N TRP A 314 2.09 13.27 -14.64
CA TRP A 314 3.06 13.22 -15.74
C TRP A 314 3.94 14.46 -15.81
N ASP A 315 5.11 14.36 -16.45
CA ASP A 315 5.93 15.52 -16.79
C ASP A 315 6.87 15.28 -17.98
N ASP A 316 7.41 16.37 -18.52
CA ASP A 316 8.50 16.42 -19.48
C ASP A 316 9.40 17.61 -19.11
N PHE A 317 10.63 17.32 -18.69
CA PHE A 317 11.60 18.29 -18.21
C PHE A 317 13.00 18.05 -18.77
N GLU A 318 13.91 19.00 -18.54
CA GLU A 318 15.33 18.85 -18.82
C GLU A 318 16.10 18.73 -17.51
N ASP A 319 17.07 17.82 -17.44
CA ASP A 319 17.85 17.58 -16.23
C ASP A 319 19.35 17.53 -16.57
N THR A 320 20.17 17.85 -15.57
CA THR A 320 21.62 17.89 -15.66
C THR A 320 22.22 16.53 -15.28
N LEU A 321 23.55 16.41 -15.38
CA LEU A 321 24.29 15.26 -14.86
C LEU A 321 24.07 15.01 -13.36
N MET A 322 23.52 15.99 -12.61
CA MET A 322 23.20 15.86 -11.19
C MET A 322 21.89 15.11 -10.91
N ARG A 323 20.96 15.03 -11.89
CA ARG A 323 19.62 14.41 -11.76
C ARG A 323 18.73 15.00 -10.63
N ILE A 324 18.76 16.34 -10.49
CA ILE A 324 18.12 17.07 -9.38
C ILE A 324 16.61 17.19 -9.58
N GLU A 325 16.17 17.54 -10.79
CA GLU A 325 14.73 17.63 -11.10
C GLU A 325 14.09 16.25 -10.94
N LEU A 326 14.77 15.19 -11.42
CA LEU A 326 14.33 13.82 -11.21
C LEU A 326 14.31 13.39 -9.73
N GLU A 327 15.24 13.85 -8.88
CA GLU A 327 15.14 13.61 -7.43
C GLU A 327 13.94 14.32 -6.81
N PHE A 328 13.70 15.58 -7.19
CA PHE A 328 12.60 16.40 -6.69
C PHE A 328 11.25 15.76 -7.04
N ASP A 329 11.04 15.40 -8.29
CA ASP A 329 9.85 14.70 -8.80
C ASP A 329 9.58 13.41 -8.01
N ASN A 330 10.59 12.54 -7.89
CA ASN A 330 10.47 11.29 -7.14
C ASN A 330 10.15 11.52 -5.66
N SER A 331 10.79 12.50 -5.01
CA SER A 331 10.57 12.78 -3.58
C SER A 331 9.17 13.26 -3.24
N ASN A 332 8.47 13.86 -4.21
CA ASN A 332 7.12 14.40 -4.05
C ASN A 332 6.02 13.49 -4.62
N ASN A 333 6.37 12.42 -5.34
CA ASN A 333 5.42 11.45 -5.91
C ASN A 333 5.47 10.06 -5.25
N MET A 334 6.57 9.68 -4.61
CA MET A 334 6.70 8.41 -3.88
C MET A 334 6.77 8.63 -2.35
N ASP A 335 6.28 7.65 -1.58
CA ASP A 335 6.71 7.52 -0.18
C ASP A 335 8.15 6.99 -0.18
N LYS A 336 9.13 7.89 -0.04
CA LYS A 336 10.52 7.56 0.34
C LYS A 336 10.48 7.11 1.81
N ASP A 337 10.09 5.86 2.04
CA ASP A 337 9.94 5.30 3.39
C ASP A 337 11.27 5.17 4.16
N GLU A 338 12.38 5.18 3.41
CA GLU A 338 13.74 5.41 3.93
C GLU A 338 14.47 6.53 3.16
N THR A 339 15.44 7.13 3.84
CA THR A 339 16.27 8.24 3.36
C THR A 339 16.93 7.98 2.01
N CYS A 340 16.68 8.87 1.06
CA CYS A 340 17.36 8.88 -0.23
C CYS A 340 17.61 10.33 -0.67
N SER A 341 18.73 10.91 -0.22
CA SER A 341 19.33 12.12 -0.77
C SER A 341 20.33 11.72 -1.86
N TYR A 342 20.18 12.23 -3.09
CA TYR A 342 21.14 11.93 -4.15
C TYR A 342 22.27 12.96 -4.14
N THR A 343 23.49 12.52 -4.39
CA THR A 343 24.63 13.36 -4.79
C THR A 343 25.48 12.52 -5.73
N THR A 344 26.01 13.10 -6.80
CA THR A 344 26.52 12.33 -7.95
C THR A 344 28.01 12.03 -7.87
N ASN A 345 28.49 11.10 -8.71
CA ASN A 345 29.90 10.75 -8.81
C ASN A 345 30.48 11.18 -10.17
N ARG A 346 31.70 11.70 -10.10
CA ARG A 346 32.51 12.12 -11.23
C ARG A 346 33.00 10.88 -12.01
N VAL A 347 32.83 10.87 -13.33
CA VAL A 347 33.33 9.78 -14.18
C VAL A 347 34.84 9.94 -14.40
N THR A 348 35.60 8.89 -14.11
CA THR A 348 36.95 8.66 -14.66
C THR A 348 36.90 7.46 -15.59
N SER A 349 37.53 7.59 -16.77
CA SER A 349 37.59 6.56 -17.79
C SER A 349 38.42 5.33 -17.36
N THR A 350 37.91 4.12 -17.61
CA THR A 350 38.45 3.16 -18.61
C THR A 350 37.47 2.01 -18.86
N GLU A 351 37.84 1.14 -19.79
CA GLU A 351 37.03 0.10 -20.44
C GLU A 351 36.78 -1.17 -19.58
N GLU A 352 36.08 -2.14 -20.20
CA GLU A 352 35.91 -3.56 -19.80
C GLU A 352 35.29 -3.88 -18.43
N TRP A 353 34.07 -4.43 -18.44
CA TRP A 353 33.71 -5.63 -17.65
C TRP A 353 32.57 -6.40 -18.31
N THR A 354 32.80 -7.69 -18.59
CA THR A 354 31.78 -8.67 -18.98
C THR A 354 31.39 -9.51 -17.77
N PHE A 355 30.09 -9.63 -17.46
CA PHE A 355 29.46 -10.90 -17.04
C PHE A 355 27.94 -10.81 -16.81
N CYS A 356 27.21 -11.78 -17.36
CA CYS A 356 26.18 -12.53 -16.62
C CYS A 356 26.77 -13.93 -16.34
N PRO A 357 26.39 -14.65 -15.28
CA PRO A 357 25.12 -14.53 -14.56
C PRO A 357 25.22 -14.47 -13.01
N ASN A 358 24.13 -14.07 -12.35
CA ASN A 358 23.45 -14.89 -11.34
C ASN A 358 22.11 -14.26 -10.94
N TYR A 359 21.04 -15.07 -10.90
CA TYR A 359 19.72 -14.67 -10.41
C TYR A 359 19.72 -14.63 -8.87
N GLU A 360 19.39 -13.50 -8.24
CA GLU A 360 18.93 -13.55 -6.84
C GLU A 360 18.10 -12.34 -6.36
N ASN A 361 16.99 -12.64 -5.65
CA ASN A 361 16.17 -11.75 -4.81
C ASN A 361 15.37 -10.62 -5.50
N VAL A 362 14.14 -10.93 -5.93
CA VAL A 362 13.00 -10.01 -6.16
C VAL A 362 12.73 -9.15 -4.90
N LYS A 363 12.06 -7.98 -5.01
CA LYS A 363 11.77 -6.98 -3.93
C LYS A 363 10.44 -6.19 -4.19
N PRO A 364 9.85 -5.44 -3.22
CA PRO A 364 8.46 -4.93 -3.30
C PRO A 364 8.24 -3.75 -4.27
N LEU A 365 6.97 -3.34 -4.45
CA LEU A 365 6.53 -2.43 -5.52
C LEU A 365 6.88 -0.95 -5.31
N TYR A 366 7.91 -0.52 -6.03
CA TYR A 366 7.95 0.80 -6.68
C TYR A 366 8.57 0.56 -8.05
N TRP A 367 7.79 0.67 -9.12
CA TRP A 367 8.25 0.25 -10.46
C TRP A 367 8.94 1.39 -11.19
N VAL A 368 10.09 1.13 -11.81
CA VAL A 368 10.78 2.08 -12.69
C VAL A 368 11.22 1.38 -13.97
N GLY A 369 10.58 1.71 -15.10
CA GLY A 369 10.93 1.21 -16.43
C GLY A 369 12.08 2.01 -17.05
N ILE A 370 13.20 1.35 -17.41
CA ILE A 370 14.40 2.00 -17.96
C ILE A 370 14.95 1.23 -19.17
N PRO A 371 15.30 1.88 -20.31
CA PRO A 371 15.89 1.22 -21.47
C PRO A 371 17.35 0.80 -21.25
N HIS A 372 17.73 -0.37 -21.79
CA HIS A 372 19.01 -1.03 -21.52
C HIS A 372 20.30 -0.32 -22.01
N SER A 373 20.20 0.75 -22.81
CA SER A 373 21.31 1.27 -23.63
C SER A 373 22.02 2.53 -23.11
N LEU A 374 21.75 2.97 -21.88
CA LEU A 374 22.28 4.23 -21.32
C LEU A 374 23.15 4.01 -20.08
N THR A 375 24.46 4.27 -20.22
CA THR A 375 25.46 4.15 -19.14
C THR A 375 25.28 5.20 -18.02
N SER A 376 24.55 6.29 -18.26
CA SER A 376 24.11 7.26 -17.23
C SER A 376 23.23 6.60 -16.17
N LEU A 377 22.21 5.86 -16.60
CA LEU A 377 21.15 5.33 -15.74
C LEU A 377 21.59 4.16 -14.85
N VAL A 378 22.72 3.51 -15.18
CA VAL A 378 23.34 2.49 -14.31
C VAL A 378 23.73 3.09 -12.95
N MET A 379 24.14 4.37 -12.89
CA MET A 379 24.35 5.05 -11.61
C MET A 379 23.03 5.24 -10.84
N LEU A 380 21.93 5.60 -11.51
CA LEU A 380 20.63 5.79 -10.85
C LEU A 380 20.17 4.48 -10.19
N THR A 381 20.21 3.37 -10.93
CA THR A 381 19.90 2.01 -10.46
C THR A 381 20.76 1.60 -9.26
N ALA A 382 22.07 1.89 -9.29
CA ALA A 382 22.99 1.56 -8.20
C ALA A 382 22.79 2.46 -6.95
N VAL A 383 22.48 3.75 -7.14
CA VAL A 383 22.22 4.70 -6.04
C VAL A 383 20.89 4.39 -5.35
N VAL A 384 19.83 4.11 -6.11
CA VAL A 384 18.50 3.70 -5.59
C VAL A 384 18.58 2.42 -4.76
N CYS A 385 19.33 1.42 -5.24
CA CYS A 385 19.40 0.12 -4.57
C CYS A 385 20.28 0.10 -3.31
N SER A 386 21.16 1.08 -3.11
CA SER A 386 22.21 1.06 -2.07
C SER A 386 21.83 1.69 -0.72
N THR A 387 20.85 2.60 -0.67
CA THR A 387 20.51 3.37 0.54
C THR A 387 19.45 2.74 1.45
N SER A 388 18.56 1.91 0.93
CA SER A 388 17.53 1.24 1.75
C SER A 388 18.16 0.22 2.71
N SER A 389 18.00 0.46 4.01
CA SER A 389 18.59 -0.30 5.12
C SER A 389 17.59 -1.26 5.78
N SER A 390 16.29 -0.97 5.63
CA SER A 390 15.15 -1.70 6.15
C SER A 390 14.34 -2.33 5.01
N GLY A 391 13.27 -3.06 5.35
CA GLY A 391 12.28 -3.69 4.47
C GLY A 391 12.42 -3.48 2.95
N ASP A 392 12.11 -2.26 2.52
CA ASP A 392 11.55 -1.95 1.21
C ASP A 392 12.60 -1.41 0.23
N LYS A 393 12.75 -2.12 -0.89
CA LYS A 393 13.61 -1.71 -2.01
C LYS A 393 12.77 -1.60 -3.26
N ILE A 394 12.89 -0.44 -3.92
CA ILE A 394 12.32 -0.12 -5.24
C ILE A 394 12.63 -1.23 -6.24
N ARG A 395 11.61 -1.64 -7.01
CA ARG A 395 11.67 -2.72 -8.01
C ARG A 395 11.82 -2.13 -9.40
N ILE A 396 13.05 -2.00 -9.84
CA ILE A 396 13.37 -1.53 -11.19
C ILE A 396 13.15 -2.67 -12.18
N GLU A 397 12.59 -2.37 -13.35
CA GLU A 397 12.46 -3.31 -14.48
C GLU A 397 12.95 -2.67 -15.77
N HIS A 398 13.41 -3.49 -16.71
CA HIS A 398 14.05 -3.01 -17.93
C HIS A 398 13.29 -3.48 -19.16
N PHE A 399 13.06 -2.55 -20.08
CA PHE A 399 12.64 -2.88 -21.45
C PHE A 399 13.89 -3.07 -22.30
N GLU A 400 13.94 -4.14 -23.10
CA GLU A 400 15.05 -4.41 -24.02
C GLU A 400 15.29 -3.24 -24.99
N LYS A 401 14.21 -2.58 -25.41
CA LYS A 401 14.22 -1.44 -26.33
C LYS A 401 13.04 -0.51 -26.07
N ALA A 402 13.27 0.80 -26.13
CA ALA A 402 12.20 1.79 -26.13
C ALA A 402 11.40 1.74 -27.45
N MET A 403 10.08 1.94 -27.37
CA MET A 403 9.24 2.12 -28.57
C MET A 403 9.65 3.36 -29.36
N SER A 404 9.45 3.38 -30.68
CA SER A 404 9.47 4.65 -31.39
C SER A 404 8.22 5.46 -31.03
N TYR A 405 8.27 6.79 -31.19
CA TYR A 405 7.10 7.64 -30.99
C TYR A 405 5.90 7.21 -31.87
N VAL A 406 6.14 6.65 -33.06
CA VAL A 406 5.07 6.19 -33.97
C VAL A 406 4.39 4.95 -33.41
N ASP A 407 5.17 3.96 -32.95
CA ASP A 407 4.64 2.72 -32.36
C ASP A 407 3.90 3.02 -31.05
N ALA A 408 4.48 3.89 -30.22
CA ALA A 408 3.89 4.34 -28.96
C ALA A 408 2.56 5.08 -29.19
N PHE A 409 2.52 6.05 -30.10
CA PHE A 409 1.29 6.79 -30.42
C PHE A 409 0.21 5.87 -31.00
N GLN A 410 0.59 4.89 -31.84
CA GLN A 410 -0.35 3.89 -32.36
C GLN A 410 -0.92 3.01 -31.25
N LEU A 411 -0.08 2.49 -30.33
CA LEU A 411 -0.52 1.67 -29.19
C LEU A 411 -1.48 2.45 -28.27
N VAL A 412 -1.16 3.71 -27.96
CA VAL A 412 -2.02 4.59 -27.14
C VAL A 412 -3.34 4.88 -27.86
N SER A 413 -3.31 5.15 -29.18
CA SER A 413 -4.50 5.33 -30.01
C SER A 413 -5.40 4.08 -30.04
N ASP A 414 -4.82 2.90 -30.23
CA ASP A 414 -5.54 1.63 -30.22
C ASP A 414 -6.13 1.31 -28.84
N PHE A 415 -5.44 1.63 -27.75
CA PHE A 415 -5.97 1.48 -26.38
C PHE A 415 -7.28 2.27 -26.19
N TYR A 416 -7.26 3.59 -26.40
CA TYR A 416 -8.45 4.42 -26.21
C TYR A 416 -9.56 4.13 -27.25
N THR A 417 -9.22 3.86 -28.50
CA THR A 417 -10.22 3.62 -29.56
C THR A 417 -10.86 2.25 -29.47
N ASN A 418 -10.17 1.21 -28.99
CA ASN A 418 -10.79 -0.10 -28.80
C ASN A 418 -11.68 -0.14 -27.55
N LYS A 419 -11.36 0.63 -26.51
CA LYS A 419 -12.21 0.79 -25.32
C LYS A 419 -13.43 1.70 -25.57
N THR A 420 -13.36 2.73 -26.43
CA THR A 420 -14.54 3.54 -26.76
C THR A 420 -15.58 2.81 -27.62
N LYS A 421 -15.18 1.87 -28.50
CA LYS A 421 -16.08 1.06 -29.35
C LYS A 421 -17.08 0.17 -28.58
N ALA A 422 -16.95 0.06 -27.26
CA ALA A 422 -17.91 -0.64 -26.40
C ALA A 422 -19.09 0.26 -25.93
N ALA A 423 -19.01 1.59 -26.13
CA ALA A 423 -19.80 2.58 -25.37
C ALA A 423 -20.75 3.46 -26.23
N ILE A 424 -21.58 2.80 -27.05
CA ILE A 424 -22.78 3.30 -27.75
C ILE A 424 -22.73 4.76 -28.28
N ALA A 425 -22.33 4.87 -29.56
CA ALA A 425 -22.81 5.81 -30.58
C ALA A 425 -22.58 7.33 -30.39
N SER A 426 -22.32 7.85 -29.18
CA SER A 426 -21.84 9.23 -29.00
C SER A 426 -20.31 9.37 -29.19
N GLU A 427 -19.67 8.28 -29.65
CA GLU A 427 -18.24 8.01 -29.47
C GLU A 427 -17.33 8.97 -30.22
N ASN A 428 -17.64 9.29 -31.49
CA ASN A 428 -16.75 10.04 -32.40
C ASN A 428 -16.31 11.42 -31.88
N PHE A 429 -17.12 12.09 -31.04
CA PHE A 429 -16.75 13.38 -30.45
C PHE A 429 -15.89 13.22 -29.19
N LYS A 430 -16.15 12.18 -28.37
CA LYS A 430 -15.34 11.86 -27.19
C LYS A 430 -13.95 11.36 -27.61
N SER A 431 -13.88 10.42 -28.56
CA SER A 431 -12.62 9.87 -29.07
C SER A 431 -11.77 10.94 -29.77
N GLY A 432 -12.39 11.82 -30.57
CA GLY A 432 -11.70 12.96 -31.18
C GLY A 432 -11.07 13.92 -30.15
N ARG A 433 -11.75 14.16 -29.02
CA ARG A 433 -11.20 14.97 -27.93
C ARG A 433 -10.09 14.26 -27.16
N LEU A 434 -10.28 12.98 -26.81
CA LEU A 434 -9.25 12.16 -26.16
C LEU A 434 -7.96 12.09 -27.01
N MET A 435 -8.09 11.92 -28.32
CA MET A 435 -6.95 11.95 -29.25
C MET A 435 -6.28 13.33 -29.33
N ALA A 436 -7.02 14.42 -29.19
CA ALA A 436 -6.45 15.76 -29.14
C ALA A 436 -5.67 16.01 -27.83
N GLU A 437 -6.19 15.55 -26.69
CA GLU A 437 -5.49 15.61 -25.39
C GLU A 437 -4.23 14.73 -25.40
N VAL A 438 -4.29 13.53 -25.98
CA VAL A 438 -3.11 12.65 -26.17
C VAL A 438 -2.06 13.25 -27.12
N ALA A 439 -2.49 13.97 -28.16
CA ALA A 439 -1.59 14.62 -29.12
C ALA A 439 -0.90 15.89 -28.59
N ASP A 440 -1.38 16.45 -27.46
CA ASP A 440 -0.74 17.58 -26.77
C ASP A 440 0.39 17.12 -25.81
N PHE A 441 0.44 15.82 -25.47
CA PHE A 441 1.51 15.29 -24.62
C PHE A 441 2.89 15.32 -25.33
N PRO A 442 3.96 15.70 -24.62
CA PRO A 442 5.32 15.60 -25.14
C PRO A 442 5.70 14.17 -25.55
N LYS A 443 6.55 14.04 -26.58
CA LYS A 443 6.86 12.74 -27.22
C LYS A 443 7.35 11.66 -26.25
N ARG A 444 8.21 12.02 -25.30
CA ARG A 444 8.71 11.10 -24.27
C ARG A 444 7.61 10.64 -23.30
N VAL A 445 6.65 11.50 -22.98
CA VAL A 445 5.47 11.18 -22.16
C VAL A 445 4.55 10.19 -22.89
N VAL A 446 4.35 10.36 -24.20
CA VAL A 446 3.59 9.39 -25.02
C VAL A 446 4.29 8.02 -25.05
N ILE A 447 5.62 7.98 -25.16
CA ILE A 447 6.40 6.73 -25.10
C ILE A 447 6.32 6.09 -23.70
N ALA A 448 6.43 6.88 -22.63
CA ALA A 448 6.30 6.42 -21.25
C ALA A 448 4.88 5.88 -20.96
N LEU A 449 3.84 6.57 -21.44
CA LEU A 449 2.43 6.14 -21.37
C LEU A 449 2.20 4.84 -22.14
N ALA A 450 2.77 4.67 -23.34
CA ALA A 450 2.65 3.44 -24.12
C ALA A 450 3.25 2.23 -23.39
N HIS A 451 4.46 2.38 -22.83
CA HIS A 451 5.09 1.36 -21.99
C HIS A 451 4.28 1.06 -20.72
N ALA A 452 3.76 2.09 -20.05
CA ALA A 452 2.90 1.95 -18.87
C ALA A 452 1.59 1.19 -19.19
N ILE A 453 0.91 1.54 -20.28
CA ILE A 453 -0.28 0.83 -20.77
C ILE A 453 0.06 -0.63 -21.10
N GLN A 454 1.14 -0.90 -21.82
CA GLN A 454 1.53 -2.28 -22.18
C GLN A 454 1.78 -3.13 -20.93
N HIS A 455 2.54 -2.60 -19.96
CA HIS A 455 2.85 -3.30 -18.72
C HIS A 455 1.60 -3.51 -17.86
N LEU A 456 0.81 -2.46 -17.57
CA LEU A 456 -0.41 -2.57 -16.77
C LEU A 456 -1.54 -3.35 -17.45
N SER A 457 -1.49 -3.54 -18.77
CA SER A 457 -2.43 -4.42 -19.50
C SER A 457 -2.24 -5.88 -19.14
N SER A 458 -1.00 -6.31 -18.86
CA SER A 458 -0.71 -7.69 -18.42
C SER A 458 -1.29 -8.04 -17.04
N PHE A 459 -1.72 -7.02 -16.28
CA PHE A 459 -2.38 -7.14 -14.97
C PHE A 459 -3.84 -6.69 -14.98
N SER A 460 -4.40 -6.39 -16.17
CA SER A 460 -5.78 -5.94 -16.36
C SER A 460 -6.14 -4.63 -15.63
N ILE A 461 -5.17 -3.77 -15.33
CA ILE A 461 -5.37 -2.47 -14.64
C ILE A 461 -5.00 -1.24 -15.50
N ALA A 462 -4.61 -1.43 -16.77
CA ALA A 462 -4.35 -0.32 -17.69
C ALA A 462 -5.56 0.61 -17.90
N ASP A 463 -6.78 0.12 -17.67
CA ASP A 463 -8.03 0.89 -17.72
C ASP A 463 -8.03 2.13 -16.81
N ALA A 464 -7.15 2.17 -15.81
CA ALA A 464 -6.90 3.35 -14.99
C ALA A 464 -6.51 4.60 -15.80
N PHE A 465 -5.88 4.42 -16.98
CA PHE A 465 -5.51 5.51 -17.88
C PHE A 465 -6.67 6.04 -18.75
N LEU A 466 -7.87 5.44 -18.72
CA LEU A 466 -8.97 5.80 -19.64
C LEU A 466 -9.49 7.24 -19.49
N GLU A 467 -9.37 7.85 -18.31
CA GLU A 467 -9.97 9.14 -17.96
C GLU A 467 -8.90 10.25 -17.91
N THR A 468 -8.44 10.68 -19.08
CA THR A 468 -7.40 11.73 -19.28
C THR A 468 -7.68 13.01 -18.52
N GLN A 469 -8.96 13.35 -18.28
CA GLN A 469 -9.39 14.52 -17.51
C GLN A 469 -8.90 14.55 -16.05
N PHE A 470 -8.37 13.44 -15.52
CA PHE A 470 -7.74 13.36 -14.20
C PHE A 470 -6.21 13.26 -14.23
N PHE A 471 -5.56 13.43 -15.39
CA PHE A 471 -4.09 13.42 -15.51
C PHE A 471 -3.53 14.79 -15.10
N ASN A 472 -2.68 14.82 -14.09
CA ASN A 472 -2.10 16.06 -13.55
C ASN A 472 -0.67 16.26 -14.05
N LYS A 473 -0.31 17.45 -14.54
CA LYS A 473 1.10 17.78 -14.81
C LYS A 473 1.84 18.07 -13.49
N PHE A 474 2.96 17.41 -13.26
CA PHE A 474 3.76 17.54 -12.02
C PHE A 474 4.32 18.98 -11.85
N THR A 475 5.18 19.43 -12.75
CA THR A 475 5.77 20.79 -12.79
C THR A 475 4.76 21.79 -13.37
N THR A 476 3.65 21.92 -12.66
CA THR A 476 2.85 23.12 -12.73
C THR A 476 3.52 24.15 -11.83
N LYS A 477 3.97 25.30 -12.40
CA LYS A 477 4.51 26.46 -11.65
C LYS A 477 3.44 27.20 -10.80
N ALA A 478 2.54 26.44 -10.19
CA ALA A 478 1.51 26.84 -9.23
C ALA A 478 1.73 26.19 -7.84
N HIS A 479 2.86 25.49 -7.67
CA HIS A 479 3.28 24.88 -6.41
C HIS A 479 4.68 25.34 -6.01
N MET A 480 4.95 25.31 -4.70
CA MET A 480 6.21 25.68 -4.08
C MET A 480 7.21 24.53 -4.19
N LEU A 481 8.44 24.84 -4.60
CA LEU A 481 9.52 23.85 -4.64
C LEU A 481 10.02 23.56 -3.23
N LEU A 482 9.73 22.35 -2.73
CA LEU A 482 10.28 21.77 -1.51
C LEU A 482 11.26 20.65 -1.89
N ALA A 483 12.56 20.96 -1.86
CA ALA A 483 13.63 20.01 -2.17
C ALA A 483 13.63 18.80 -1.21
N ALA A 484 14.19 17.67 -1.64
CA ALA A 484 14.19 16.43 -0.86
C ALA A 484 14.90 16.56 0.51
N ASN A 485 15.96 17.38 0.57
CA ASN A 485 16.58 17.75 1.84
C ASN A 485 15.65 18.63 2.70
N THR A 486 14.96 19.65 2.14
CA THR A 486 13.94 20.44 2.85
C THR A 486 12.81 19.58 3.45
N LEU A 487 12.29 18.59 2.72
CA LEU A 487 11.24 17.70 3.23
C LEU A 487 11.71 16.89 4.47
N THR A 488 13.00 16.57 4.53
CA THR A 488 13.63 15.83 5.64
C THR A 488 14.03 16.78 6.79
N ASN A 489 14.78 17.84 6.48
CA ASN A 489 15.30 18.86 7.39
C ASN A 489 14.21 19.63 8.14
N LEU A 490 12.99 19.72 7.59
CA LEU A 490 11.83 20.32 8.26
C LEU A 490 10.85 19.27 8.81
N GLU A 491 11.18 17.97 8.75
CA GLU A 491 10.38 16.86 9.27
C GLU A 491 8.92 16.91 8.79
N ILE A 492 8.74 17.08 7.47
CA ILE A 492 7.43 17.38 6.87
C ILE A 492 6.48 16.18 6.95
N TYR A 493 6.97 14.97 6.63
CA TYR A 493 6.16 13.74 6.64
C TYR A 493 6.45 12.83 7.85
N ARG A 494 7.74 12.71 8.23
CA ARG A 494 8.26 11.84 9.30
C ARG A 494 9.26 12.63 10.14
N ASN A 495 9.47 12.21 11.39
CA ASN A 495 10.54 12.77 12.24
C ASN A 495 11.88 12.06 12.02
N GLU A 496 13.00 12.75 12.28
CA GLU A 496 14.35 12.21 12.06
C GLU A 496 14.79 11.14 13.08
N THR A 497 14.05 10.99 14.20
CA THR A 497 14.47 10.21 15.39
C THR A 497 14.01 8.75 15.36
N ASP A 498 12.75 8.48 15.00
CA ASP A 498 12.18 7.12 14.91
C ASP A 498 11.49 6.84 13.57
N GLN A 499 11.61 7.76 12.60
CA GLN A 499 10.99 7.71 11.26
C GLN A 499 9.46 7.55 11.27
N SER A 500 8.79 7.70 12.41
CA SER A 500 7.34 7.69 12.46
C SER A 500 6.75 9.03 11.99
N VAL A 501 5.51 8.97 11.51
CA VAL A 501 4.72 10.16 11.17
C VAL A 501 4.43 11.00 12.43
N LYS A 502 4.44 10.42 13.63
CA LYS A 502 4.15 11.18 14.85
C LYS A 502 5.25 12.22 15.09
N GLY A 503 4.85 13.48 15.27
CA GLY A 503 5.77 14.59 15.48
C GLY A 503 6.24 15.29 14.21
N SER A 504 5.82 14.84 13.02
CA SER A 504 6.01 15.58 11.76
C SER A 504 4.96 16.67 11.55
N LEU A 505 5.16 17.54 10.55
CA LEU A 505 4.14 18.52 10.14
C LEU A 505 2.84 17.84 9.69
N LEU A 506 2.94 16.73 8.95
CA LEU A 506 1.79 15.91 8.53
C LEU A 506 0.94 15.46 9.73
N TRP A 507 1.56 15.04 10.84
CA TRP A 507 0.84 14.66 12.06
C TRP A 507 0.18 15.83 12.80
N VAL A 508 0.76 17.03 12.74
CA VAL A 508 0.10 18.23 13.28
C VAL A 508 -1.16 18.54 12.48
N LEU A 509 -1.04 18.54 11.14
CA LEU A 509 -2.09 18.98 10.22
C LEU A 509 -3.19 17.96 9.95
N ASP A 510 -2.90 16.65 10.03
CA ASP A 510 -3.87 15.61 9.70
C ASP A 510 -4.88 15.32 10.82
N ARG A 511 -6.10 15.79 10.58
CA ARG A 511 -7.32 15.54 11.34
C ARG A 511 -8.43 14.98 10.44
N THR A 512 -8.10 14.50 9.23
CA THR A 512 -9.05 13.97 8.23
C THR A 512 -9.84 12.76 8.74
N LYS A 513 -10.96 12.43 8.10
CA LYS A 513 -11.85 11.31 8.46
C LYS A 513 -11.85 10.18 7.43
N THR A 514 -11.27 10.40 6.26
CA THR A 514 -11.25 9.48 5.12
C THR A 514 -9.81 9.18 4.67
N LYS A 515 -9.58 8.00 4.07
CA LYS A 515 -8.26 7.67 3.48
C LYS A 515 -7.92 8.59 2.30
N PHE A 516 -8.87 8.84 1.40
CA PHE A 516 -8.67 9.73 0.25
C PHE A 516 -8.42 11.19 0.66
N GLY A 517 -9.07 11.70 1.71
CA GLY A 517 -8.74 12.99 2.32
C GLY A 517 -7.32 13.04 2.90
N ALA A 518 -6.90 12.00 3.63
CA ALA A 518 -5.54 11.91 4.19
C ALA A 518 -4.45 11.93 3.09
N ARG A 519 -4.67 11.21 1.97
CA ARG A 519 -3.76 11.21 0.80
C ARG A 519 -3.70 12.58 0.13
N LEU A 520 -4.83 13.24 -0.08
CA LEU A 520 -4.87 14.58 -0.66
C LEU A 520 -4.18 15.61 0.25
N LEU A 521 -4.35 15.50 1.57
CA LEU A 521 -3.68 16.38 2.53
C LEU A 521 -2.15 16.18 2.54
N ARG A 522 -1.65 14.93 2.46
CA ARG A 522 -0.21 14.66 2.24
C ARG A 522 0.30 15.39 0.99
N SER A 523 -0.44 15.31 -0.12
CA SER A 523 -0.10 15.99 -1.37
C SER A 523 -0.09 17.51 -1.24
N TRP A 524 -1.09 18.12 -0.58
CA TRP A 524 -1.12 19.56 -0.31
C TRP A 524 0.07 20.03 0.54
N ILE A 525 0.51 19.22 1.49
CA ILE A 525 1.62 19.55 2.40
C ILE A 525 2.98 19.52 1.67
N GLY A 526 3.20 18.55 0.80
CA GLY A 526 4.40 18.50 -0.06
C GLY A 526 4.39 19.52 -1.20
N ARG A 527 3.20 20.00 -1.61
CA ARG A 527 3.03 20.93 -2.73
C ARG A 527 2.21 22.17 -2.33
N PRO A 528 2.72 23.04 -1.42
CA PRO A 528 2.09 24.32 -1.08
C PRO A 528 1.84 25.17 -2.34
N LEU A 529 0.85 26.07 -2.34
CA LEU A 529 0.48 26.83 -3.53
C LEU A 529 1.42 28.02 -3.78
N VAL A 530 1.66 28.30 -5.06
CA VAL A 530 2.35 29.49 -5.57
C VAL A 530 1.41 30.19 -6.56
N ASP A 531 1.05 31.43 -6.30
CA ASP A 531 0.24 32.19 -7.25
C ASP A 531 1.11 32.76 -8.39
N LYS A 532 0.56 32.74 -9.60
CA LYS A 532 1.28 32.94 -10.85
C LYS A 532 0.63 34.08 -11.62
N ARG A 533 1.11 35.31 -11.38
CA ARG A 533 0.57 36.57 -11.92
C ARG A 533 0.53 36.64 -13.46
N GLN A 534 -0.50 36.05 -14.08
CA GLN A 534 -0.93 36.32 -15.44
C GLN A 534 -2.47 36.33 -15.49
N ALA A 535 -3.03 37.50 -15.85
CA ALA A 535 -4.46 37.83 -15.91
C ALA A 535 -5.26 37.80 -14.59
N GLU A 536 -5.38 36.66 -13.89
CA GLU A 536 -6.27 36.50 -12.72
C GLU A 536 -5.59 35.77 -11.53
N PRO A 537 -4.86 36.48 -10.63
CA PRO A 537 -3.97 35.85 -9.65
C PRO A 537 -4.20 36.32 -8.20
N THR A 538 -4.96 35.54 -7.43
CA THR A 538 -5.06 35.54 -5.93
C THR A 538 -5.90 34.35 -5.45
N LEU A 539 -6.87 33.92 -6.28
CA LEU A 539 -8.09 33.25 -5.83
C LEU A 539 -7.90 31.88 -5.15
N VAL A 540 -7.03 30.98 -5.64
CA VAL A 540 -7.06 29.58 -5.18
C VAL A 540 -6.52 29.40 -3.76
N LEU A 541 -5.43 30.11 -3.40
CA LEU A 541 -4.90 30.09 -2.04
C LEU A 541 -5.81 30.87 -1.08
N GLN A 542 -6.36 31.99 -1.54
CA GLN A 542 -7.27 32.82 -0.76
C GLN A 542 -8.61 32.10 -0.47
N ASP A 543 -9.27 31.46 -1.45
CA ASP A 543 -10.52 30.71 -1.27
C ASP A 543 -10.33 29.46 -0.40
N ARG A 544 -9.12 28.87 -0.32
CA ARG A 544 -8.80 27.86 0.71
C ARG A 544 -8.84 28.46 2.12
N VAL A 545 -8.20 29.62 2.33
CA VAL A 545 -8.17 30.28 3.64
C VAL A 545 -9.55 30.81 4.02
N ASP A 546 -10.30 31.38 3.07
CA ASP A 546 -11.68 31.85 3.25
C ASP A 546 -12.64 30.68 3.53
N ALA A 547 -12.47 29.53 2.88
CA ALA A 547 -13.21 28.31 3.21
C ALA A 547 -12.88 27.81 4.63
N VAL A 548 -11.61 27.83 5.05
CA VAL A 548 -11.19 27.44 6.40
C VAL A 548 -11.76 28.39 7.45
N GLU A 549 -11.67 29.71 7.23
CA GLU A 549 -12.26 30.76 8.05
C GLU A 549 -13.78 30.61 8.16
N GLU A 550 -14.47 30.38 7.05
CA GLU A 550 -15.91 30.13 7.06
C GLU A 550 -16.31 28.83 7.75
N ILE A 551 -15.50 27.76 7.69
CA ILE A 551 -15.75 26.52 8.45
C ILE A 551 -15.64 26.72 9.97
N ILE A 552 -14.82 27.69 10.40
CA ILE A 552 -14.60 28.07 11.81
C ILE A 552 -15.75 28.96 12.29
N GLU A 553 -16.09 30.02 11.55
CA GLU A 553 -17.18 30.95 11.90
C GLU A 553 -18.58 30.32 11.77
N SER A 554 -18.80 29.47 10.76
CA SER A 554 -20.14 29.02 10.38
C SER A 554 -20.61 27.81 11.19
N SER A 555 -21.61 28.04 12.03
CA SER A 555 -22.40 26.99 12.69
C SER A 555 -23.50 26.41 11.77
N SER A 556 -23.32 26.42 10.45
CA SER A 556 -24.36 25.99 9.50
C SER A 556 -24.67 24.49 9.59
N GLY A 557 -25.95 24.14 9.49
CA GLY A 557 -26.40 22.74 9.42
C GLY A 557 -25.79 21.97 8.24
N LYS A 558 -25.48 22.66 7.13
CA LYS A 558 -24.81 22.06 5.97
C LYS A 558 -23.40 21.54 6.31
N LEU A 559 -22.62 22.29 7.11
CA LEU A 559 -21.31 21.81 7.59
C LEU A 559 -21.44 20.68 8.62
N ALA A 560 -22.48 20.67 9.45
CA ALA A 560 -22.76 19.55 10.35
C ALA A 560 -23.05 18.26 9.57
N THR A 561 -23.90 18.33 8.53
CA THR A 561 -24.16 17.22 7.60
C THR A 561 -22.89 16.78 6.87
N LEU A 562 -22.06 17.72 6.39
CA LEU A 562 -20.79 17.41 5.71
C LEU A 562 -19.83 16.60 6.61
N ARG A 563 -19.69 17.03 7.87
CA ARG A 563 -18.92 16.30 8.91
C ARG A 563 -19.52 14.91 9.20
N GLN A 564 -20.85 14.77 9.17
CA GLN A 564 -21.55 13.50 9.39
C GLN A 564 -21.45 12.53 8.20
N ILE A 565 -21.39 13.01 6.95
CA ILE A 565 -21.24 12.12 5.79
C ILE A 565 -19.84 11.53 5.70
N LEU A 566 -18.79 12.32 5.93
CA LEU A 566 -17.40 11.86 5.92
C LEU A 566 -17.08 10.82 7.00
N HIS A 567 -17.77 10.87 8.15
CA HIS A 567 -17.57 9.91 9.24
C HIS A 567 -17.95 8.47 8.83
N ARG A 568 -16.96 7.57 8.90
CA ARG A 568 -17.03 6.14 8.56
C ARG A 568 -17.42 5.85 7.10
N LEU A 569 -16.92 6.63 6.15
CA LEU A 569 -16.90 6.20 4.74
C LEU A 569 -15.84 5.09 4.53
N PRO A 570 -16.08 4.12 3.63
CA PRO A 570 -15.02 3.27 3.09
C PRO A 570 -14.08 4.08 2.18
N ASP A 571 -13.01 3.46 1.68
CA ASP A 571 -12.14 4.11 0.69
C ASP A 571 -12.82 4.12 -0.70
N LEU A 572 -13.60 5.17 -0.94
CA LEU A 572 -14.37 5.35 -2.17
C LEU A 572 -13.47 5.47 -3.41
N ALA A 573 -12.25 6.01 -3.28
CA ALA A 573 -11.31 6.10 -4.40
C ALA A 573 -10.85 4.69 -4.82
N LYS A 574 -10.38 3.87 -3.86
CA LYS A 574 -10.02 2.47 -4.16
C LYS A 574 -11.21 1.64 -4.64
N GLY A 575 -12.38 1.87 -4.06
CA GLY A 575 -13.63 1.23 -4.49
C GLY A 575 -13.97 1.49 -5.96
N LEU A 576 -13.86 2.74 -6.43
CA LEU A 576 -14.11 3.08 -7.83
C LEU A 576 -13.08 2.45 -8.78
N CYS A 577 -11.80 2.45 -8.42
CA CYS A 577 -10.76 1.84 -9.24
C CYS A 577 -10.93 0.30 -9.34
N ARG A 578 -11.26 -0.37 -8.24
CA ARG A 578 -11.64 -1.80 -8.28
C ARG A 578 -12.86 -2.07 -9.17
N ILE A 579 -13.85 -1.17 -9.20
CA ILE A 579 -15.00 -1.29 -10.12
C ILE A 579 -14.53 -1.13 -11.57
N GLN A 580 -13.70 -0.13 -11.86
CA GLN A 580 -13.14 0.14 -13.19
C GLN A 580 -12.34 -1.05 -13.75
N TYR A 581 -11.61 -1.78 -12.92
CA TYR A 581 -10.82 -2.95 -13.36
C TYR A 581 -11.62 -4.27 -13.37
N GLY A 582 -12.91 -4.24 -13.05
CA GLY A 582 -13.73 -5.45 -12.90
C GLY A 582 -13.36 -6.31 -11.67
N GLN A 583 -12.48 -5.80 -10.80
CA GLN A 583 -11.93 -6.50 -9.63
C GLN A 583 -12.73 -6.28 -8.33
N CYS A 584 -13.75 -5.41 -8.32
CA CYS A 584 -14.58 -5.16 -7.14
C CYS A 584 -15.41 -6.40 -6.76
N THR A 585 -15.39 -6.83 -5.50
CA THR A 585 -16.24 -7.94 -5.04
C THR A 585 -17.69 -7.49 -4.80
N PRO A 586 -18.70 -8.38 -4.93
CA PRO A 586 -20.09 -8.08 -4.55
C PRO A 586 -20.23 -7.51 -3.13
N LYS A 587 -19.40 -8.00 -2.21
CA LYS A 587 -19.34 -7.56 -0.83
C LYS A 587 -18.79 -6.12 -0.67
N GLU A 588 -17.80 -5.73 -1.45
CA GLU A 588 -17.32 -4.35 -1.49
C GLU A 588 -18.35 -3.44 -2.16
N LEU A 589 -18.96 -3.86 -3.27
CA LEU A 589 -20.02 -3.12 -3.95
C LEU A 589 -21.21 -2.84 -3.00
N ALA A 590 -21.56 -3.83 -2.16
CA ALA A 590 -22.59 -3.69 -1.11
C ALA A 590 -22.22 -2.72 0.02
N ALA A 591 -20.94 -2.33 0.17
CA ALA A 591 -20.49 -1.27 1.07
C ALA A 591 -20.36 0.09 0.36
N LEU A 592 -19.96 0.09 -0.92
CA LEU A 592 -19.76 1.28 -1.74
C LEU A 592 -21.09 1.95 -2.13
N LEU A 593 -22.05 1.20 -2.68
CA LEU A 593 -23.32 1.78 -3.15
C LEU A 593 -24.10 2.50 -2.03
N PRO A 594 -24.24 1.95 -0.79
CA PRO A 594 -24.89 2.68 0.30
C PRO A 594 -24.10 3.90 0.79
N ALA A 595 -22.76 3.86 0.72
CA ALA A 595 -21.92 5.00 1.09
C ALA A 595 -22.09 6.16 0.09
N PHE A 596 -22.08 5.86 -1.21
CA PHE A 596 -22.39 6.83 -2.25
C PHE A 596 -23.84 7.34 -2.14
N ASN A 597 -24.82 6.48 -1.86
CA ASN A 597 -26.22 6.91 -1.70
C ASN A 597 -26.42 7.81 -0.46
N LYS A 598 -25.71 7.55 0.65
CA LYS A 598 -25.64 8.44 1.83
C LYS A 598 -25.12 9.83 1.44
N ILE A 599 -24.14 9.91 0.56
CA ILE A 599 -23.58 11.18 0.05
C ILE A 599 -24.59 11.89 -0.85
N ALA A 600 -25.20 11.17 -1.79
CA ALA A 600 -26.17 11.72 -2.75
C ALA A 600 -27.40 12.33 -2.06
N LEU A 601 -27.93 11.65 -1.04
CA LEU A 601 -29.11 12.07 -0.28
C LEU A 601 -28.80 13.11 0.82
N ALA A 602 -27.54 13.52 1.00
CA ALA A 602 -27.13 14.41 2.09
C ALA A 602 -27.58 15.86 1.92
N PHE A 603 -27.76 16.31 0.67
CA PHE A 603 -28.09 17.70 0.34
C PHE A 603 -29.16 17.74 -0.76
N ASP A 604 -29.95 18.82 -0.76
CA ASP A 604 -30.89 19.10 -1.83
C ASP A 604 -30.19 19.65 -3.08
N GLN A 605 -30.81 19.41 -4.24
CA GLN A 605 -30.30 19.88 -5.52
C GLN A 605 -30.69 21.34 -5.72
N VAL A 606 -29.73 22.17 -6.10
CA VAL A 606 -29.91 23.62 -6.35
C VAL A 606 -29.56 23.95 -7.80
N GLY A 607 -29.88 25.17 -8.26
CA GLY A 607 -29.69 25.56 -9.67
C GLY A 607 -28.24 25.84 -10.03
N ALA A 608 -27.55 26.61 -9.20
CA ALA A 608 -26.15 27.00 -9.36
C ALA A 608 -25.36 26.81 -8.03
N PRO A 609 -24.01 26.74 -8.07
CA PRO A 609 -23.20 26.63 -6.85
C PRO A 609 -23.49 27.73 -5.83
N ALA A 610 -23.66 28.97 -6.28
CA ALA A 610 -23.93 30.13 -5.40
C ALA A 610 -25.22 29.98 -4.57
N ASP A 611 -26.20 29.22 -5.06
CA ASP A 611 -27.47 28.95 -4.35
C ASP A 611 -27.26 28.08 -3.09
N VAL A 612 -26.09 27.47 -2.91
CA VAL A 612 -25.74 26.76 -1.68
C VAL A 612 -25.54 27.75 -0.51
N GLY A 613 -25.13 28.99 -0.77
CA GLY A 613 -25.14 30.08 0.21
C GLY A 613 -23.98 30.10 1.22
N PHE A 614 -22.82 29.56 0.87
CA PHE A 614 -21.54 29.88 1.52
C PHE A 614 -20.92 31.14 0.88
N ARG A 615 -20.01 31.82 1.59
CA ARG A 615 -19.17 32.89 1.02
C ARG A 615 -18.07 32.29 0.14
N SER A 616 -17.47 31.17 0.55
CA SER A 616 -16.46 30.47 -0.24
C SER A 616 -17.06 29.79 -1.48
N ASN A 617 -16.41 29.98 -2.63
CA ASN A 617 -16.81 29.33 -3.88
C ASN A 617 -16.48 27.83 -3.83
N LEU A 618 -15.34 27.46 -3.24
CA LEU A 618 -14.93 26.07 -3.04
C LEU A 618 -15.97 25.26 -2.24
N LEU A 619 -16.52 25.83 -1.16
CA LEU A 619 -17.58 25.16 -0.37
C LEU A 619 -18.90 25.02 -1.15
N ASN A 620 -19.27 26.07 -1.89
CA ASN A 620 -20.44 26.08 -2.77
C ASN A 620 -20.34 24.99 -3.86
N GLU A 621 -19.19 24.88 -4.55
CA GLU A 621 -18.95 23.84 -5.56
C GLU A 621 -19.01 22.41 -4.99
N ILE A 622 -18.36 22.18 -3.84
CA ILE A 622 -18.30 20.86 -3.20
C ILE A 622 -19.71 20.35 -2.92
N ILE A 623 -20.57 21.18 -2.32
CA ILE A 623 -21.92 20.76 -1.96
C ILE A 623 -22.85 20.72 -3.19
N PHE A 624 -22.56 21.48 -4.24
CA PHE A 624 -23.28 21.42 -5.51
C PHE A 624 -23.04 20.13 -6.32
N SER A 625 -21.89 19.46 -6.18
CA SER A 625 -21.63 18.21 -6.94
C SER A 625 -22.35 16.99 -6.35
N LEU A 626 -22.42 16.86 -5.02
CA LEU A 626 -22.90 15.63 -4.36
C LEU A 626 -24.35 15.22 -4.72
N PRO A 627 -25.35 16.14 -4.82
CA PRO A 627 -26.72 15.78 -5.20
C PRO A 627 -26.85 15.21 -6.61
N LYS A 628 -25.90 15.47 -7.52
CA LYS A 628 -25.93 14.98 -8.91
C LYS A 628 -25.83 13.45 -8.99
N LEU A 629 -25.34 12.81 -7.92
CA LEU A 629 -25.28 11.35 -7.80
C LEU A 629 -26.64 10.67 -7.60
N LYS A 630 -27.71 11.43 -7.27
CA LYS A 630 -29.03 10.86 -6.94
C LYS A 630 -29.63 10.02 -8.07
N GLU A 631 -29.51 10.46 -9.32
CA GLU A 631 -30.07 9.74 -10.47
C GLU A 631 -29.31 8.43 -10.78
N PRO A 632 -27.96 8.43 -10.98
CA PRO A 632 -27.20 7.20 -11.15
C PRO A 632 -27.42 6.18 -10.03
N LEU A 633 -27.31 6.61 -8.77
CA LEU A 633 -27.35 5.69 -7.63
C LEU A 633 -28.73 5.13 -7.37
N LYS A 634 -29.81 5.83 -7.76
CA LYS A 634 -31.15 5.23 -7.71
C LYS A 634 -31.20 3.97 -8.58
N GLY A 635 -30.79 4.06 -9.84
CA GLY A 635 -30.76 2.90 -10.74
C GLY A 635 -29.89 1.75 -10.24
N LEU A 636 -28.69 2.06 -9.71
CA LEU A 636 -27.78 1.05 -9.18
C LEU A 636 -28.27 0.40 -7.87
N MET A 637 -28.96 1.16 -7.00
CA MET A 637 -29.53 0.65 -5.75
C MET A 637 -30.81 -0.16 -6.00
N ASP A 638 -31.66 0.28 -6.93
CA ASP A 638 -32.90 -0.42 -7.28
C ASP A 638 -32.60 -1.76 -8.00
N ALA A 639 -31.46 -1.87 -8.72
CA ALA A 639 -31.05 -3.09 -9.41
C ALA A 639 -30.48 -4.21 -8.50
N VAL A 640 -29.97 -3.88 -7.29
CA VAL A 640 -29.14 -4.80 -6.48
C VAL A 640 -29.69 -5.04 -5.07
N ILE A 641 -29.94 -6.31 -4.76
CA ILE A 641 -30.28 -6.79 -3.41
C ILE A 641 -29.01 -6.80 -2.55
N LEU A 642 -28.68 -5.63 -2.00
CA LEU A 642 -27.46 -5.37 -1.19
C LEU A 642 -27.13 -6.44 -0.14
N LYS A 643 -28.16 -7.03 0.51
CA LYS A 643 -27.95 -8.09 1.50
C LYS A 643 -27.30 -9.34 0.88
N LYS A 644 -27.71 -9.72 -0.32
CA LYS A 644 -27.21 -10.91 -1.03
C LYS A 644 -25.82 -10.65 -1.60
N ALA A 645 -25.57 -9.45 -2.09
CA ALA A 645 -24.23 -8.98 -2.47
C ALA A 645 -23.26 -8.98 -1.26
N ALA A 646 -23.71 -8.56 -0.07
CA ALA A 646 -22.92 -8.65 1.18
C ALA A 646 -22.71 -10.11 1.69
N GLU A 647 -23.56 -11.04 1.28
CA GLU A 647 -23.40 -12.50 1.45
C GLU A 647 -22.56 -13.15 0.33
N ASP A 648 -22.01 -12.36 -0.61
CA ASP A 648 -21.24 -12.76 -1.81
C ASP A 648 -21.99 -13.64 -2.83
N LYS A 649 -23.32 -13.53 -2.87
CA LYS A 649 -24.20 -14.38 -3.69
C LYS A 649 -24.53 -13.74 -5.03
N LYS A 650 -23.63 -13.90 -6.01
CA LYS A 650 -23.77 -13.34 -7.37
C LYS A 650 -25.02 -13.77 -8.15
N ALA A 651 -25.57 -14.95 -7.89
CA ALA A 651 -26.84 -15.38 -8.50
C ALA A 651 -28.04 -14.64 -7.86
N GLU A 652 -28.11 -14.67 -6.52
CA GLU A 652 -29.26 -14.19 -5.73
C GLU A 652 -29.31 -12.66 -5.56
N MET A 653 -28.36 -11.88 -6.11
CA MET A 653 -28.21 -10.44 -5.82
C MET A 653 -28.98 -9.48 -6.74
N TRP A 654 -29.68 -9.98 -7.75
CA TRP A 654 -30.39 -9.14 -8.72
C TRP A 654 -31.84 -8.90 -8.28
N ALA A 655 -32.28 -7.64 -8.29
CA ALA A 655 -33.66 -7.28 -7.92
C ALA A 655 -34.67 -7.67 -9.03
N GLU A 656 -34.23 -7.67 -10.29
CA GLU A 656 -35.01 -8.01 -11.48
C GLU A 656 -34.39 -9.26 -12.16
N PRO A 657 -34.91 -10.48 -11.91
CA PRO A 657 -34.36 -11.71 -12.51
C PRO A 657 -34.41 -11.73 -14.05
N GLU A 658 -35.35 -10.99 -14.65
CA GLU A 658 -35.50 -10.86 -16.10
C GLU A 658 -34.32 -10.13 -16.77
N ARG A 659 -33.52 -9.37 -16.02
CA ARG A 659 -32.30 -8.70 -16.51
C ARG A 659 -31.21 -9.70 -16.89
N TYR A 660 -31.16 -10.85 -16.23
CA TYR A 660 -30.15 -11.90 -16.43
C TYR A 660 -30.83 -13.28 -16.57
N PRO A 661 -31.62 -13.51 -17.64
CA PRO A 661 -32.53 -14.66 -17.75
C PRO A 661 -31.80 -16.00 -17.64
N LYS A 662 -30.56 -16.09 -18.15
CA LYS A 662 -29.72 -17.29 -18.06
C LYS A 662 -29.45 -17.77 -16.62
N ILE A 663 -29.38 -16.85 -15.65
CA ILE A 663 -29.22 -17.20 -14.23
C ILE A 663 -30.48 -17.96 -13.78
N THR A 664 -31.65 -17.38 -14.07
CA THR A 664 -32.95 -18.01 -13.83
C THR A 664 -33.09 -19.36 -14.55
N ASP A 665 -32.65 -19.48 -15.80
CA ASP A 665 -32.65 -20.74 -16.57
C ASP A 665 -31.79 -21.82 -15.89
N ALA A 666 -30.59 -21.46 -15.43
CA ALA A 666 -29.70 -22.39 -14.72
C ALA A 666 -30.24 -22.77 -13.33
N GLU A 667 -30.84 -21.83 -12.59
CA GLU A 667 -31.53 -22.13 -11.33
C GLU A 667 -32.74 -23.06 -11.53
N MET A 668 -33.55 -22.83 -12.56
CA MET A 668 -34.67 -23.71 -12.93
C MET A 668 -34.18 -25.12 -13.32
N ALA A 669 -33.06 -25.23 -14.03
CA ALA A 669 -32.45 -26.52 -14.38
C ALA A 669 -31.96 -27.28 -13.14
N ILE A 670 -31.31 -26.60 -12.18
CA ILE A 670 -30.92 -27.20 -10.89
C ILE A 670 -32.16 -27.70 -10.13
N GLN A 671 -33.21 -26.86 -10.02
CA GLN A 671 -34.45 -27.24 -9.33
C GLN A 671 -35.15 -28.43 -10.01
N HIS A 672 -35.14 -28.51 -11.34
CA HIS A 672 -35.69 -29.66 -12.08
C HIS A 672 -34.99 -30.97 -11.70
N VAL A 673 -33.65 -30.97 -11.70
CA VAL A 673 -32.84 -32.13 -11.34
C VAL A 673 -33.01 -32.51 -9.87
N GLU A 674 -33.20 -31.54 -8.96
CA GLU A 674 -33.51 -31.81 -7.56
C GLU A 674 -34.89 -32.47 -7.35
N VAL A 675 -35.90 -32.08 -8.14
CA VAL A 675 -37.22 -32.73 -8.15
C VAL A 675 -37.12 -34.16 -8.67
N GLU A 676 -36.36 -34.40 -9.75
CA GLU A 676 -36.10 -35.74 -10.27
C GLU A 676 -35.37 -36.63 -9.25
N LEU A 677 -34.38 -36.09 -8.54
CA LEU A 677 -33.69 -36.78 -7.45
C LEU A 677 -34.67 -37.19 -6.35
N ASP A 678 -35.62 -36.33 -5.98
CA ASP A 678 -36.62 -36.68 -4.97
C ASP A 678 -37.65 -37.72 -5.46
N ASP A 679 -37.92 -37.79 -6.78
CA ASP A 679 -38.65 -38.92 -7.40
C ASP A 679 -37.83 -40.21 -7.42
N GLN A 680 -36.51 -40.15 -7.66
CA GLN A 680 -35.63 -41.32 -7.49
C GLN A 680 -35.65 -41.81 -6.03
N LEU A 681 -35.72 -40.93 -5.02
CA LEU A 681 -35.89 -41.33 -3.63
C LEU A 681 -37.21 -42.09 -3.41
N LYS A 682 -38.31 -41.65 -4.02
CA LYS A 682 -39.62 -42.34 -3.96
C LYS A 682 -39.54 -43.73 -4.62
N ALA A 683 -38.77 -43.90 -5.69
CA ALA A 683 -38.51 -45.21 -6.30
C ALA A 683 -37.63 -46.11 -5.41
N ILE A 684 -36.53 -45.57 -4.86
CA ILE A 684 -35.61 -46.28 -3.97
C ILE A 684 -36.30 -46.76 -2.67
N ARG A 685 -37.16 -45.92 -2.08
CA ARG A 685 -37.99 -46.28 -0.91
C ARG A 685 -38.83 -47.54 -1.16
N LYS A 686 -39.40 -47.68 -2.37
CA LYS A 686 -40.17 -48.86 -2.79
C LYS A 686 -39.25 -50.08 -2.99
N LEU A 687 -38.13 -49.90 -3.70
CA LEU A 687 -37.17 -50.97 -4.02
C LEU A 687 -36.57 -51.60 -2.75
N LEU A 688 -36.04 -50.80 -1.83
CA LEU A 688 -35.41 -51.27 -0.59
C LEU A 688 -36.41 -51.60 0.53
N LYS A 689 -37.72 -51.35 0.30
CA LYS A 689 -38.79 -51.45 1.31
C LYS A 689 -38.46 -50.65 2.58
N MET A 690 -38.08 -49.38 2.38
CA MET A 690 -37.68 -48.43 3.43
C MET A 690 -38.49 -47.13 3.30
N PRO A 691 -39.76 -47.06 3.72
CA PRO A 691 -40.59 -45.86 3.56
C PRO A 691 -40.02 -44.64 4.29
N SER A 692 -39.29 -44.84 5.40
CA SER A 692 -38.66 -43.79 6.20
C SER A 692 -37.27 -43.35 5.71
N LEU A 693 -36.75 -43.90 4.60
CA LEU A 693 -35.46 -43.50 4.05
C LEU A 693 -35.48 -42.01 3.63
N LYS A 694 -34.38 -41.31 3.89
CA LYS A 694 -34.13 -39.94 3.44
C LYS A 694 -32.75 -39.87 2.80
N TRP A 695 -32.53 -38.87 1.95
CA TRP A 695 -31.18 -38.48 1.56
C TRP A 695 -30.34 -38.15 2.79
N THR A 696 -29.08 -38.56 2.74
CA THR A 696 -28.10 -38.35 3.81
C THR A 696 -26.84 -37.76 3.18
N SER A 697 -26.32 -36.66 3.75
CA SER A 697 -25.08 -36.03 3.27
C SER A 697 -23.95 -36.25 4.30
N VAL A 698 -22.76 -36.65 3.84
CA VAL A 698 -21.63 -36.98 4.74
C VAL A 698 -20.29 -36.57 4.13
N MET A 699 -19.52 -35.75 4.86
CA MET A 699 -18.19 -35.26 4.45
C MET A 699 -18.15 -34.54 3.09
N GLY A 700 -19.27 -33.97 2.66
CA GLY A 700 -19.43 -33.29 1.36
C GLY A 700 -20.22 -34.11 0.33
N ASP A 701 -20.23 -35.44 0.45
CA ASP A 701 -21.03 -36.31 -0.42
C ASP A 701 -22.52 -36.14 -0.12
N GLU A 702 -23.31 -35.61 -1.05
CA GLU A 702 -24.76 -35.46 -0.93
C GLU A 702 -25.55 -36.66 -1.53
N TYR A 703 -26.87 -36.70 -1.28
CA TYR A 703 -27.81 -37.68 -1.86
C TYR A 703 -27.38 -39.15 -1.71
N LEU A 704 -26.77 -39.51 -0.56
CA LEU A 704 -26.40 -40.90 -0.27
C LEU A 704 -27.59 -41.70 0.26
N VAL A 705 -27.69 -42.96 -0.19
CA VAL A 705 -28.58 -43.98 0.39
C VAL A 705 -27.86 -44.68 1.53
N GLU A 706 -28.15 -44.30 2.77
CA GLU A 706 -27.59 -44.96 3.96
C GLU A 706 -28.45 -46.15 4.43
N VAL A 707 -27.83 -47.34 4.51
CA VAL A 707 -28.47 -48.58 4.97
C VAL A 707 -27.69 -49.16 6.16
N LYS A 708 -28.40 -49.61 7.19
CA LYS A 708 -27.78 -50.33 8.32
C LYS A 708 -27.28 -51.71 7.88
N LYS A 709 -26.07 -52.07 8.28
CA LYS A 709 -25.50 -53.41 8.01
C LYS A 709 -26.27 -54.54 8.70
N SER A 710 -27.01 -54.24 9.78
CA SER A 710 -27.90 -55.19 10.46
C SER A 710 -29.10 -55.62 9.62
N ASP A 711 -29.55 -54.79 8.68
CA ASP A 711 -30.82 -55.01 7.98
C ASP A 711 -30.69 -56.02 6.82
N ASN A 712 -29.46 -56.37 6.39
CA ASN A 712 -29.15 -57.35 5.33
C ASN A 712 -30.07 -57.26 4.09
N ARG A 713 -30.39 -56.03 3.66
CA ARG A 713 -31.34 -55.78 2.56
C ARG A 713 -30.73 -56.19 1.21
N PRO A 714 -31.54 -56.69 0.26
CA PRO A 714 -31.11 -56.89 -1.12
C PRO A 714 -30.87 -55.51 -1.77
N ILE A 715 -29.60 -55.16 -1.94
CA ILE A 715 -29.14 -53.96 -2.63
C ILE A 715 -28.70 -54.39 -4.04
N PRO A 716 -29.09 -53.70 -5.12
CA PRO A 716 -28.74 -54.13 -6.48
C PRO A 716 -27.23 -54.14 -6.72
N ASP A 717 -26.70 -55.18 -7.38
CA ASP A 717 -25.25 -55.39 -7.55
C ASP A 717 -24.53 -54.27 -8.31
N HIS A 718 -25.26 -53.50 -9.13
CA HIS A 718 -24.76 -52.33 -9.86
C HIS A 718 -24.63 -51.07 -8.99
N TRP A 719 -24.94 -51.13 -7.69
CA TRP A 719 -24.78 -50.01 -6.76
C TRP A 719 -23.38 -50.00 -6.13
N VAL A 720 -22.52 -49.10 -6.63
CA VAL A 720 -21.22 -48.84 -6.01
C VAL A 720 -21.41 -48.32 -4.59
N ASN A 721 -20.66 -48.90 -3.65
CA ASN A 721 -20.65 -48.44 -2.26
C ASN A 721 -19.72 -47.23 -2.11
N HIS A 722 -20.25 -46.10 -1.64
CA HIS A 722 -19.53 -44.82 -1.53
C HIS A 722 -18.72 -44.73 -0.24
N SER A 723 -19.30 -45.12 0.89
CA SER A 723 -18.61 -45.17 2.18
C SER A 723 -19.21 -46.19 3.14
N LYS A 724 -18.42 -46.66 4.11
CA LYS A 724 -18.83 -47.62 5.16
C LYS A 724 -18.39 -47.09 6.52
N THR A 725 -19.28 -47.15 7.51
CA THR A 725 -18.94 -46.98 8.93
C THR A 725 -19.01 -48.34 9.65
N LYS A 726 -18.85 -48.38 10.97
CA LYS A 726 -19.03 -49.62 11.74
C LYS A 726 -20.44 -50.21 11.58
N PHE A 727 -21.46 -49.34 11.57
CA PHE A 727 -22.88 -49.75 11.60
C PHE A 727 -23.62 -49.61 10.26
N TYR A 728 -23.15 -48.72 9.38
CA TYR A 728 -23.85 -48.36 8.14
C TYR A 728 -22.98 -48.59 6.89
N ALA A 729 -23.65 -48.76 5.76
CA ALA A 729 -23.08 -48.78 4.42
C ALA A 729 -23.87 -47.80 3.55
N ARG A 730 -23.16 -46.95 2.81
CA ARG A 730 -23.74 -45.90 1.96
C ARG A 730 -23.52 -46.20 0.50
N TYR A 731 -24.55 -45.98 -0.30
CA TYR A 731 -24.56 -46.28 -1.72
C TYR A 731 -25.05 -45.07 -2.48
N GLN A 732 -24.52 -44.90 -3.69
CA GLN A 732 -24.93 -43.86 -4.62
C GLN A 732 -25.34 -44.58 -5.91
N PRO A 733 -26.66 -44.75 -6.16
CA PRO A 733 -27.16 -45.43 -7.35
C PRO A 733 -26.66 -44.77 -8.64
N PRO A 734 -26.39 -45.52 -9.74
CA PRO A 734 -25.85 -44.92 -10.97
C PRO A 734 -26.72 -43.78 -11.55
N VAL A 735 -28.05 -43.92 -11.50
CA VAL A 735 -28.99 -42.86 -11.94
C VAL A 735 -28.89 -41.61 -11.07
N VAL A 736 -28.70 -41.78 -9.76
CA VAL A 736 -28.49 -40.66 -8.82
C VAL A 736 -27.16 -39.98 -9.11
N ARG A 737 -26.09 -40.74 -9.38
CA ARG A 737 -24.80 -40.14 -9.77
C ARG A 737 -24.91 -39.35 -11.08
N GLN A 738 -25.54 -39.91 -12.11
CA GLN A 738 -25.76 -39.21 -13.38
C GLN A 738 -26.50 -37.88 -13.16
N LYS A 739 -27.55 -37.86 -12.34
CA LYS A 739 -28.28 -36.64 -12.00
C LYS A 739 -27.48 -35.67 -11.12
N LEU A 740 -26.52 -36.14 -10.32
CA LEU A 740 -25.58 -35.27 -9.59
C LEU A 740 -24.50 -34.68 -10.51
N GLU A 741 -24.02 -35.44 -11.49
CA GLU A 741 -23.11 -34.95 -12.56
C GLU A 741 -23.82 -33.85 -13.38
N GLU A 742 -25.09 -34.04 -13.71
CA GLU A 742 -25.97 -33.08 -14.38
C GLU A 742 -26.24 -31.82 -13.52
N ARG A 743 -26.58 -31.98 -12.22
CA ARG A 743 -26.70 -30.88 -11.26
C ARG A 743 -25.39 -30.08 -11.13
N SER A 744 -24.24 -30.75 -11.13
CA SER A 744 -22.93 -30.09 -11.06
C SER A 744 -22.65 -29.25 -12.31
N GLN A 745 -23.03 -29.71 -13.50
CA GLN A 745 -22.88 -28.94 -14.75
C GLN A 745 -23.77 -27.69 -14.73
N TYR A 746 -25.00 -27.78 -14.22
CA TYR A 746 -25.86 -26.60 -14.06
C TYR A 746 -25.37 -25.66 -12.95
N GLN A 747 -24.75 -26.16 -11.88
CA GLN A 747 -24.12 -25.32 -10.84
C GLN A 747 -22.88 -24.57 -11.38
N GLU A 748 -22.03 -25.23 -12.18
CA GLU A 748 -20.91 -24.60 -12.88
C GLU A 748 -21.40 -23.54 -13.88
N THR A 749 -22.46 -23.85 -14.65
CA THR A 749 -23.11 -22.90 -15.57
C THR A 749 -23.68 -21.69 -14.82
N LEU A 750 -24.38 -21.90 -13.71
CA LEU A 750 -24.92 -20.83 -12.87
C LEU A 750 -23.80 -19.93 -12.33
N GLN A 751 -22.68 -20.51 -11.88
CA GLN A 751 -21.54 -19.74 -11.40
C GLN A 751 -20.86 -18.92 -12.52
N ALA A 752 -20.71 -19.50 -13.71
CA ALA A 752 -20.15 -18.82 -14.88
C ALA A 752 -21.02 -17.63 -15.34
N GLU A 753 -22.33 -17.83 -15.51
CA GLU A 753 -23.24 -16.76 -15.94
C GLU A 753 -23.46 -15.72 -14.83
N SER A 754 -23.43 -16.10 -13.56
CA SER A 754 -23.47 -15.14 -12.43
C SER A 754 -22.21 -14.28 -12.36
N ASN A 755 -21.03 -14.84 -12.69
CA ASN A 755 -19.81 -14.07 -12.82
C ASN A 755 -19.89 -13.11 -14.02
N ALA A 756 -20.36 -13.57 -15.18
CA ALA A 756 -20.49 -12.74 -16.38
C ALA A 756 -21.48 -11.58 -16.20
N ALA A 757 -22.65 -11.84 -15.60
CA ALA A 757 -23.63 -10.81 -15.24
C ALA A 757 -23.04 -9.75 -14.29
N PHE A 758 -22.29 -10.19 -13.29
CA PHE A 758 -21.66 -9.30 -12.32
C PHE A 758 -20.54 -8.45 -12.95
N SER A 759 -19.67 -9.03 -13.78
CA SER A 759 -18.66 -8.27 -14.52
C SER A 759 -19.28 -7.24 -15.47
N SER A 760 -20.34 -7.61 -16.18
CA SER A 760 -21.10 -6.69 -17.04
C SER A 760 -21.72 -5.53 -16.25
N PHE A 761 -22.18 -5.77 -15.03
CA PHE A 761 -22.70 -4.69 -14.16
C PHE A 761 -21.59 -3.75 -13.65
N LEU A 762 -20.39 -4.26 -13.39
CA LEU A 762 -19.23 -3.40 -13.08
C LEU A 762 -18.82 -2.54 -14.29
N GLU A 763 -18.81 -3.12 -15.49
CA GLU A 763 -18.54 -2.40 -16.75
C GLU A 763 -19.59 -1.32 -17.05
N GLU A 764 -20.87 -1.56 -16.73
CA GLU A 764 -21.95 -0.57 -16.81
C GLU A 764 -21.72 0.62 -15.85
N ILE A 765 -21.29 0.38 -14.61
CA ILE A 765 -20.92 1.45 -13.66
C ILE A 765 -19.68 2.19 -14.16
N ALA A 766 -18.66 1.48 -14.63
CA ALA A 766 -17.41 2.07 -15.11
C ALA A 766 -17.64 2.99 -16.31
N SER A 767 -18.38 2.53 -17.32
CA SER A 767 -18.63 3.27 -18.57
C SER A 767 -19.60 4.46 -18.41
N ASN A 768 -20.64 4.34 -17.57
CA ASN A 768 -21.68 5.36 -17.47
C ASN A 768 -21.54 6.30 -16.27
N HIS A 769 -20.86 5.88 -15.19
CA HIS A 769 -20.93 6.55 -13.89
C HIS A 769 -19.58 6.80 -13.19
N TYR A 770 -18.46 6.27 -13.68
CA TYR A 770 -17.15 6.44 -13.02
C TYR A 770 -16.76 7.90 -12.83
N SER A 771 -16.79 8.72 -13.89
CA SER A 771 -16.35 10.13 -13.85
C SER A 771 -17.14 11.00 -12.86
N ILE A 772 -18.47 10.86 -12.80
CA ILE A 772 -19.31 11.62 -11.86
C ILE A 772 -19.13 11.15 -10.41
N LEU A 773 -18.96 9.84 -10.19
CA LEU A 773 -18.62 9.31 -8.87
C LEU A 773 -17.21 9.78 -8.44
N ARG A 774 -16.26 9.88 -9.38
CA ARG A 774 -14.89 10.33 -9.12
C ARG A 774 -14.81 11.83 -8.79
N ASP A 775 -15.53 12.71 -9.49
CA ASP A 775 -15.65 14.12 -9.09
C ASP A 775 -16.17 14.25 -7.65
N ALA A 776 -17.22 13.51 -7.29
CA ALA A 776 -17.74 13.54 -5.93
C ALA A 776 -16.72 13.06 -4.88
N VAL A 777 -15.92 12.02 -5.16
CA VAL A 777 -14.82 11.59 -4.27
C VAL A 777 -13.73 12.67 -4.17
N ASN A 778 -13.34 13.29 -5.28
CA ASN A 778 -12.34 14.37 -5.29
C ASN A 778 -12.82 15.59 -4.49
N LYS A 779 -14.08 16.03 -4.68
CA LYS A 779 -14.69 17.13 -3.92
C LYS A 779 -14.84 16.80 -2.43
N LEU A 780 -15.13 15.54 -2.06
CA LEU A 780 -15.13 15.09 -0.67
C LEU A 780 -13.72 15.02 -0.06
N ALA A 781 -12.69 14.66 -0.83
CA ALA A 781 -11.31 14.71 -0.38
C ALA A 781 -10.89 16.14 -0.02
N ILE A 782 -11.23 17.11 -0.88
CA ILE A 782 -11.02 18.55 -0.62
C ILE A 782 -11.78 18.99 0.64
N ALA A 783 -13.05 18.59 0.79
CA ALA A 783 -13.87 18.90 1.96
C ALA A 783 -13.25 18.40 3.28
N ASP A 784 -12.73 17.17 3.29
CA ASP A 784 -12.07 16.56 4.46
C ASP A 784 -10.73 17.26 4.76
N CYS A 785 -9.99 17.71 3.74
CA CYS A 785 -8.79 18.54 3.91
C CYS A 785 -9.12 19.91 4.54
N LEU A 786 -10.13 20.63 4.02
CA LEU A 786 -10.54 21.93 4.56
C LEU A 786 -11.05 21.81 6.00
N LEU A 787 -11.84 20.78 6.31
CA LEU A 787 -12.27 20.45 7.67
C LEU A 787 -11.07 20.09 8.56
N SER A 788 -10.04 19.43 8.03
CA SER A 788 -8.81 19.13 8.75
C SER A 788 -8.04 20.40 9.13
N LEU A 789 -7.83 21.32 8.18
CA LEU A 789 -7.15 22.60 8.42
C LEU A 789 -7.94 23.49 9.39
N ALA A 790 -9.28 23.52 9.31
CA ALA A 790 -10.12 24.22 10.26
C ALA A 790 -10.07 23.65 11.69
N LEU A 791 -9.92 22.33 11.86
CA LEU A 791 -9.69 21.70 13.17
C LEU A 791 -8.31 22.01 13.78
N VAL A 792 -7.34 22.40 12.94
CA VAL A 792 -6.04 22.92 13.40
C VAL A 792 -6.14 24.40 13.75
N ALA A 793 -6.82 25.18 12.91
CA ALA A 793 -7.05 26.62 13.11
C ALA A 793 -7.84 26.96 14.39
N LEU A 794 -8.67 26.01 14.89
CA LEU A 794 -9.37 26.11 16.18
C LEU A 794 -8.47 25.96 17.41
N GLN A 795 -7.15 25.76 17.26
CA GLN A 795 -6.20 25.66 18.38
C GLN A 795 -5.76 27.04 18.88
N GLU A 796 -5.33 27.12 20.14
CA GLU A 796 -5.02 28.41 20.79
C GLU A 796 -3.87 29.16 20.09
N ASN A 797 -4.12 30.45 19.85
CA ASN A 797 -3.21 31.40 19.19
C ASN A 797 -2.75 30.95 17.78
N TYR A 798 -3.62 30.27 17.04
CA TYR A 798 -3.52 30.12 15.59
C TYR A 798 -4.16 31.33 14.90
N VAL A 799 -3.50 31.89 13.89
CA VAL A 799 -3.93 33.11 13.20
C VAL A 799 -4.02 32.91 11.68
N ARG A 800 -4.95 33.64 11.06
CA ARG A 800 -5.09 33.75 9.61
C ARG A 800 -3.84 34.40 9.00
N PRO A 801 -3.14 33.80 8.03
CA PRO A 801 -2.06 34.47 7.32
C PRO A 801 -2.61 35.60 6.44
N THR A 802 -1.81 36.66 6.26
CA THR A 802 -2.06 37.75 5.31
C THR A 802 -1.02 37.69 4.19
N PHE A 803 -1.44 37.49 2.95
CA PHE A 803 -0.52 37.44 1.80
C PHE A 803 -0.28 38.83 1.20
N THR A 804 0.90 39.07 0.65
CA THR A 804 1.23 40.31 -0.07
C THR A 804 2.03 40.08 -1.35
N ASP A 805 2.01 41.10 -2.22
CA ASP A 805 2.74 41.11 -3.50
C ASP A 805 4.21 41.54 -3.38
N ASP A 806 4.60 42.03 -2.20
CA ASP A 806 5.98 42.37 -1.83
C ASP A 806 6.79 41.12 -1.43
N ASP A 807 8.04 41.34 -1.03
CA ASP A 807 8.99 40.33 -0.57
C ASP A 807 9.06 40.24 0.96
N SER A 808 8.05 40.71 1.67
CA SER A 808 8.09 40.80 3.14
C SER A 808 7.73 39.50 3.82
N LEU A 809 8.48 39.15 4.86
CA LEU A 809 8.23 38.02 5.74
C LEU A 809 8.22 38.52 7.18
N GLU A 810 7.01 38.68 7.73
CA GLU A 810 6.80 39.19 9.07
C GLU A 810 6.00 38.15 9.88
N ILE A 811 6.70 37.46 10.78
CA ILE A 811 6.13 36.52 11.74
C ILE A 811 6.26 37.18 13.11
N VAL A 812 5.13 37.49 13.75
CA VAL A 812 5.10 38.03 15.11
C VAL A 812 4.70 36.92 16.07
N ASP A 813 5.53 36.68 17.07
CA ASP A 813 5.40 35.68 18.11
C ASP A 813 5.01 34.30 17.57
N GLY A 814 5.75 33.86 16.54
CA GLY A 814 5.64 32.53 15.97
C GLY A 814 6.11 31.43 16.92
N ARG A 815 5.47 30.27 16.84
CA ARG A 815 5.78 29.07 17.62
C ARG A 815 6.03 27.88 16.70
N HIS A 816 6.91 26.96 17.10
CA HIS A 816 7.21 25.79 16.26
C HIS A 816 6.07 24.75 16.36
N PRO A 817 5.35 24.45 15.25
CA PRO A 817 4.07 23.71 15.31
C PRO A 817 4.19 22.33 15.96
N MET A 818 5.20 21.54 15.57
CA MET A 818 5.40 20.21 16.14
C MET A 818 5.86 20.23 17.60
N VAL A 819 6.69 21.20 18.00
CA VAL A 819 7.19 21.29 19.39
C VAL A 819 6.07 21.70 20.34
N GLU A 820 5.23 22.67 19.94
CA GLU A 820 4.04 23.09 20.68
C GLU A 820 3.03 21.93 20.83
N ALA A 821 2.87 21.09 19.80
CA ALA A 821 1.99 19.93 19.84
C ALA A 821 2.54 18.72 20.60
N LEU A 822 3.86 18.65 20.86
CA LEU A 822 4.52 17.54 21.55
C LEU A 822 4.87 17.83 23.03
N ARG A 823 5.07 19.09 23.41
CA ARG A 823 5.49 19.48 24.77
C ARG A 823 4.31 19.89 25.66
N PRO A 824 4.39 19.62 26.99
CA PRO A 824 3.47 20.19 27.96
C PRO A 824 3.86 21.62 28.40
N ASP A 825 5.12 22.02 28.21
CA ASP A 825 5.60 23.37 28.45
C ASP A 825 5.39 24.23 27.19
N PRO A 826 4.91 25.48 27.30
CA PRO A 826 4.70 26.35 26.15
C PRO A 826 6.03 26.70 25.45
N PHE A 827 6.02 26.71 24.12
CA PHE A 827 7.17 27.15 23.34
C PHE A 827 7.38 28.67 23.48
N VAL A 828 8.62 29.10 23.71
CA VAL A 828 8.97 30.53 23.74
C VAL A 828 8.85 31.09 22.34
N ALA A 829 7.85 31.95 22.13
CA ALA A 829 7.54 32.53 20.83
C ALA A 829 8.67 33.44 20.29
N ASN A 830 8.82 33.49 18.96
CA ASN A 830 9.88 34.25 18.29
C ASN A 830 9.29 35.19 17.22
N THR A 831 9.72 36.45 17.21
CA THR A 831 9.36 37.44 16.20
C THR A 831 10.48 37.60 15.17
N ILE A 832 10.17 37.43 13.88
CA ILE A 832 11.09 37.48 12.74
C ILE A 832 10.53 38.43 11.68
N LEU A 833 11.34 39.40 11.24
CA LEU A 833 10.90 40.49 10.36
C LEU A 833 11.96 40.74 9.25
N MET A 834 11.67 40.34 8.01
CA MET A 834 12.57 40.39 6.85
C MET A 834 11.87 40.99 5.61
N GLY A 835 12.65 41.53 4.67
CA GLY A 835 12.14 42.05 3.39
C GLY A 835 11.30 43.33 3.48
N GLY A 836 10.74 43.76 2.35
CA GLY A 836 9.99 45.01 2.23
C GLY A 836 10.84 46.24 2.55
N SER A 837 10.62 46.84 3.72
CA SER A 837 11.41 47.96 4.25
C SER A 837 12.60 47.54 5.12
N LYS A 838 12.79 46.23 5.33
CA LYS A 838 13.79 45.64 6.22
C LYS A 838 14.79 44.80 5.41
N PRO A 839 16.01 44.54 5.92
CA PRO A 839 16.96 43.63 5.27
C PRO A 839 16.33 42.28 4.96
N ARG A 840 16.65 41.72 3.78
CA ARG A 840 16.20 40.40 3.33
C ARG A 840 16.87 39.25 4.08
N SER A 841 18.12 39.43 4.49
CA SER A 841 18.91 38.46 5.24
C SER A 841 18.91 38.75 6.75
N LYS A 842 19.15 37.69 7.54
CA LYS A 842 19.40 37.75 8.99
C LYS A 842 20.51 36.77 9.34
N ILE A 843 21.44 37.20 10.19
CA ILE A 843 22.48 36.34 10.75
C ILE A 843 22.05 36.01 12.18
N ILE A 844 21.79 34.73 12.47
CA ILE A 844 21.37 34.25 13.79
C ILE A 844 22.61 33.64 14.47
N THR A 845 22.92 34.08 15.69
CA THR A 845 24.11 33.64 16.44
C THR A 845 23.74 33.23 17.87
N GLY A 846 24.55 32.37 18.47
CA GLY A 846 24.34 31.88 19.84
C GLY A 846 24.78 30.42 20.03
N PRO A 847 24.72 29.90 21.28
CA PRO A 847 25.06 28.51 21.57
C PRO A 847 24.06 27.54 20.94
N ASN A 848 24.50 26.31 20.67
CA ASN A 848 23.68 25.32 19.93
C ASN A 848 22.44 24.86 20.71
N MET A 849 22.49 24.90 22.05
CA MET A 849 21.33 24.67 22.91
C MET A 849 20.40 25.89 23.06
N GLY A 850 20.71 27.03 22.42
CA GLY A 850 19.94 28.27 22.48
C GLY A 850 18.68 28.31 21.61
N GLY A 851 18.23 27.17 21.07
CA GLY A 851 17.02 27.09 20.24
C GLY A 851 17.17 27.60 18.80
N LYS A 852 18.39 27.89 18.33
CA LYS A 852 18.67 28.43 16.97
C LYS A 852 17.90 27.66 15.89
N SER A 853 18.20 26.37 15.74
CA SER A 853 17.65 25.51 14.70
C SER A 853 16.14 25.32 14.84
N SER A 854 15.58 25.39 16.06
CA SER A 854 14.13 25.38 16.28
C SER A 854 13.46 26.67 15.79
N CYS A 855 14.06 27.83 16.03
CA CYS A 855 13.57 29.11 15.49
C CYS A 855 13.69 29.14 13.95
N VAL A 856 14.76 28.55 13.40
CA VAL A 856 14.97 28.47 11.95
C VAL A 856 13.99 27.48 11.27
N ARG A 857 13.83 26.25 11.79
CA ARG A 857 12.81 25.29 11.31
C ARG A 857 11.40 25.90 11.38
N MET A 858 11.07 26.62 12.46
CA MET A 858 9.79 27.32 12.63
C MET A 858 9.49 28.31 11.49
N ILE A 859 10.46 29.10 11.01
CA ILE A 859 10.23 30.08 9.93
C ILE A 859 9.78 29.36 8.65
N GLY A 860 10.51 28.30 8.25
CA GLY A 860 10.15 27.50 7.07
C GLY A 860 8.80 26.81 7.22
N LEU A 861 8.53 26.21 8.38
CA LEU A 861 7.26 25.54 8.68
C LEU A 861 6.05 26.49 8.66
N ILE A 862 6.17 27.70 9.21
CA ILE A 862 5.10 28.71 9.19
C ILE A 862 4.83 29.19 7.75
N ALA A 863 5.87 29.41 6.95
CA ALA A 863 5.72 29.81 5.55
C ALA A 863 5.03 28.71 4.70
N ILE A 864 5.42 27.44 4.89
CA ILE A 864 4.79 26.27 4.27
C ILE A 864 3.32 26.15 4.69
N MET A 865 3.02 26.22 6.00
CA MET A 865 1.64 26.17 6.52
C MET A 865 0.74 27.27 5.94
N ALA A 866 1.27 28.49 5.81
CA ALA A 866 0.52 29.59 5.20
C ALA A 866 0.20 29.30 3.72
N GLN A 867 1.18 28.92 2.90
CA GLN A 867 0.97 28.64 1.47
C GLN A 867 0.25 27.30 1.17
N ILE A 868 0.07 26.41 2.15
CA ILE A 868 -0.90 25.30 2.07
C ILE A 868 -2.35 25.83 2.04
N GLY A 869 -2.59 26.99 2.67
CA GLY A 869 -3.92 27.53 2.98
C GLY A 869 -4.37 27.25 4.41
N SER A 870 -3.42 27.11 5.35
CA SER A 870 -3.72 26.86 6.78
C SER A 870 -3.53 28.11 7.64
N TYR A 871 -4.15 28.11 8.82
CA TYR A 871 -3.82 29.06 9.88
C TYR A 871 -2.49 28.66 10.53
N VAL A 872 -1.77 29.63 11.08
CA VAL A 872 -0.39 29.47 11.55
C VAL A 872 -0.24 29.81 13.04
N PRO A 873 0.62 29.10 13.80
CA PRO A 873 0.78 29.29 15.24
C PRO A 873 1.61 30.55 15.57
N ALA A 874 0.98 31.72 15.50
CA ALA A 874 1.62 33.03 15.67
C ALA A 874 0.60 34.09 16.13
N ALA A 875 1.07 35.24 16.61
CA ALA A 875 0.20 36.38 16.90
C ALA A 875 -0.25 37.11 15.62
N SER A 876 0.62 37.21 14.61
CA SER A 876 0.27 37.66 13.24
C SER A 876 1.32 37.20 12.23
N VAL A 877 0.90 36.85 11.01
CA VAL A 877 1.82 36.56 9.90
C VAL A 877 1.45 37.34 8.64
N LYS A 878 2.43 38.06 8.09
CA LYS A 878 2.40 38.66 6.76
C LYS A 878 3.45 37.97 5.88
N LEU A 879 3.05 37.50 4.69
CA LEU A 879 3.88 36.68 3.81
C LEU A 879 3.77 37.11 2.34
N GLY A 880 4.87 37.62 1.80
CA GLY A 880 5.11 37.67 0.36
C GLY A 880 5.21 36.25 -0.21
N LEU A 881 4.46 35.94 -1.27
CA LEU A 881 4.38 34.58 -1.80
C LEU A 881 5.75 34.07 -2.30
N LEU A 882 6.24 33.02 -1.65
CA LEU A 882 7.51 32.37 -1.92
C LEU A 882 7.37 31.31 -3.02
N ASP A 883 8.38 31.11 -3.85
CA ASP A 883 8.38 30.07 -4.89
C ASP A 883 9.09 28.78 -4.47
N SER A 884 10.01 28.84 -3.50
CA SER A 884 10.67 27.67 -2.92
C SER A 884 11.04 27.88 -1.45
N VAL A 885 11.27 26.76 -0.75
CA VAL A 885 11.94 26.74 0.57
C VAL A 885 13.15 25.83 0.47
N LEU A 886 14.33 26.43 0.58
CA LEU A 886 15.62 25.78 0.33
C LEU A 886 16.39 25.74 1.65
N THR A 887 16.70 24.53 2.14
CA THR A 887 17.34 24.36 3.45
C THR A 887 18.64 23.56 3.34
N ARG A 888 19.68 24.06 4.01
CA ARG A 888 20.83 23.26 4.45
C ARG A 888 20.84 23.25 5.98
N MET A 889 20.68 22.06 6.57
CA MET A 889 20.70 21.86 8.03
C MET A 889 21.45 20.58 8.38
N GLY A 890 22.06 20.57 9.57
CA GLY A 890 22.58 19.35 10.19
C GLY A 890 23.88 18.82 9.56
N ALA A 891 24.28 17.63 10.03
CA ALA A 891 25.48 16.93 9.61
C ALA A 891 25.13 15.50 9.19
N SER A 892 24.87 15.33 7.90
CA SER A 892 24.61 14.06 7.22
C SER A 892 25.91 13.48 6.64
N ASP A 893 26.44 12.44 7.27
CA ASP A 893 27.63 11.72 6.81
C ASP A 893 27.22 10.59 5.84
N ASP A 894 27.50 10.70 4.52
CA ASP A 894 27.43 9.55 3.59
C ASP A 894 28.66 8.65 3.77
N LEU A 895 28.73 8.04 4.95
CA LEU A 895 29.77 7.11 5.37
C LEU A 895 29.76 5.82 4.52
N ALA A 896 28.60 5.47 3.95
CA ALA A 896 28.42 4.30 3.09
C ALA A 896 29.08 4.47 1.72
N ARG A 897 29.17 5.69 1.19
CA ARG A 897 29.85 6.01 -0.09
C ARG A 897 31.23 6.65 0.08
N GLY A 898 31.72 6.79 1.32
CA GLY A 898 33.06 7.29 1.61
C GLY A 898 33.29 8.76 1.24
N ARG A 899 32.23 9.58 1.20
CA ARG A 899 32.32 11.02 0.89
C ARG A 899 32.62 11.83 2.14
N SER A 900 33.42 12.88 1.99
CA SER A 900 33.60 13.88 3.05
C SER A 900 32.32 14.68 3.27
N THR A 901 31.97 14.92 4.53
CA THR A 901 30.81 15.74 4.94
C THR A 901 30.80 17.11 4.28
N PHE A 902 31.97 17.77 4.23
CA PHE A 902 32.17 19.07 3.58
C PHE A 902 31.84 19.04 2.07
N MET A 903 32.10 17.92 1.38
CA MET A 903 31.82 17.81 -0.05
C MET A 903 30.33 17.71 -0.36
N VAL A 904 29.57 17.04 0.53
CA VAL A 904 28.09 17.01 0.46
C VAL A 904 27.51 18.38 0.82
N GLU A 905 28.02 18.98 1.91
CA GLU A 905 27.66 20.33 2.38
C GLU A 905 27.86 21.41 1.30
N MET A 906 28.96 21.37 0.55
CA MET A 906 29.22 22.29 -0.57
C MET A 906 28.39 21.98 -1.82
N SER A 907 28.04 20.71 -2.09
CA SER A 907 27.13 20.35 -3.20
C SER A 907 25.75 20.95 -2.96
N GLU A 908 25.13 20.64 -1.82
CA GLU A 908 23.81 21.17 -1.44
C GLU A 908 23.81 22.71 -1.41
N THR A 909 24.89 23.34 -0.95
CA THR A 909 25.01 24.81 -0.97
C THR A 909 25.09 25.37 -2.40
N SER A 910 25.80 24.71 -3.31
CA SER A 910 25.85 25.09 -4.73
C SER A 910 24.51 24.88 -5.43
N GLU A 911 23.75 23.84 -5.06
CA GLU A 911 22.41 23.56 -5.57
C GLU A 911 21.41 24.62 -5.11
N ILE A 912 21.48 25.05 -3.85
CA ILE A 912 20.72 26.20 -3.32
C ILE A 912 21.06 27.48 -4.09
N LEU A 913 22.34 27.77 -4.33
CA LEU A 913 22.77 28.97 -5.07
C LEU A 913 22.35 28.98 -6.55
N HIS A 914 22.16 27.81 -7.18
CA HIS A 914 21.65 27.72 -8.56
C HIS A 914 20.12 27.74 -8.65
N SER A 915 19.40 27.28 -7.63
CA SER A 915 17.92 27.19 -7.62
C SER A 915 17.22 28.40 -6.98
N ALA A 916 17.88 29.13 -6.08
CA ALA A 916 17.28 30.25 -5.37
C ALA A 916 16.95 31.44 -6.29
N THR A 917 15.72 31.93 -6.18
CA THR A 917 15.23 33.14 -6.84
C THR A 917 15.07 34.30 -5.84
N SER A 918 14.69 35.48 -6.33
CA SER A 918 14.29 36.62 -5.49
C SER A 918 13.03 36.41 -4.64
N LYS A 919 12.34 35.27 -4.78
CA LYS A 919 11.17 34.82 -4.01
C LYS A 919 11.44 33.56 -3.19
N SER A 920 12.66 33.03 -3.16
CA SER A 920 12.98 31.78 -2.47
C SER A 920 13.38 32.04 -1.02
N LEU A 921 12.82 31.27 -0.07
CA LEU A 921 13.25 31.31 1.33
C LEU A 921 14.45 30.37 1.51
N VAL A 922 15.65 30.95 1.49
CA VAL A 922 16.91 30.24 1.74
C VAL A 922 17.21 30.20 3.24
N ILE A 923 17.57 29.01 3.72
CA ILE A 923 17.88 28.71 5.12
C ILE A 923 19.18 27.91 5.17
N LEU A 924 20.19 28.42 5.87
CA LEU A 924 21.49 27.79 6.06
C LEU A 924 21.78 27.74 7.57
N ASP A 925 21.99 26.55 8.14
CA ASP A 925 22.39 26.35 9.55
C ASP A 925 23.75 25.66 9.64
N GLU A 926 24.67 26.25 10.40
CA GLU A 926 26.06 25.80 10.65
C GLU A 926 26.91 25.49 9.39
N LEU A 927 26.82 26.30 8.33
CA LEU A 927 27.67 26.20 7.13
C LEU A 927 29.17 26.34 7.45
N GLY A 928 30.00 25.58 6.75
CA GLY A 928 31.46 25.53 6.90
C GLY A 928 31.92 24.55 7.99
N ARG A 929 31.03 23.73 8.55
CA ARG A 929 31.33 22.85 9.70
C ARG A 929 32.27 21.69 9.35
N GLY A 930 32.33 21.28 8.08
CA GLY A 930 33.20 20.18 7.62
C GLY A 930 34.66 20.55 7.32
N THR A 931 35.06 21.82 7.41
CA THR A 931 36.39 22.30 6.92
C THR A 931 37.20 23.05 8.00
N SER A 932 38.36 23.62 7.63
CA SER A 932 39.19 24.39 8.56
C SER A 932 38.52 25.72 8.93
N THR A 933 38.88 26.29 10.09
CA THR A 933 38.33 27.58 10.54
C THR A 933 38.73 28.77 9.67
N PHE A 934 39.73 28.64 8.79
CA PHE A 934 40.07 29.67 7.82
C PHE A 934 39.22 29.55 6.55
N ASP A 935 39.10 28.32 6.03
CA ASP A 935 38.36 28.03 4.81
C ASP A 935 36.86 28.24 5.06
N GLY A 936 36.29 27.68 6.13
CA GLY A 936 34.86 27.82 6.43
C GLY A 936 34.41 29.27 6.70
N VAL A 937 35.29 30.13 7.25
CA VAL A 937 35.03 31.57 7.36
C VAL A 937 35.10 32.26 5.99
N SER A 938 36.04 31.85 5.14
CA SER A 938 36.17 32.35 3.77
C SER A 938 34.94 31.99 2.93
N ASP A 939 34.56 30.72 2.93
CA ASP A 939 33.39 30.18 2.22
C ASP A 939 32.09 30.85 2.70
N THR A 940 31.92 30.97 4.02
CA THR A 940 30.76 31.68 4.59
C THR A 940 30.73 33.15 4.12
N SER A 941 31.88 33.84 4.12
CA SER A 941 31.97 35.25 3.66
C SER A 941 31.84 35.45 2.15
N LEU A 942 31.96 34.38 1.35
CA LEU A 942 31.68 34.37 -0.08
C LEU A 942 30.20 34.04 -0.38
N SER A 943 29.49 33.46 0.58
CA SER A 943 28.05 33.12 0.47
C SER A 943 27.09 34.23 0.92
N SER A 944 27.60 35.30 1.55
CA SER A 944 26.84 36.33 2.28
C SER A 944 26.80 37.71 1.61
#